data_AF-A0A1E5Q7M7-F1
#
_entry.id   AF-A0A1E5Q7M7-F1
#
_cell.length_a   1.000
_cell.length_b   1.000
_cell.length_c   1.000
_cell.angle_alpha   90.00
_cell.angle_beta   90.00
_cell.angle_gamma   90.00
#
_symmetry.space_group_name_H-M   'P 1'
#
loop_
_entity.id
_entity.type
_entity.pdbx_description
1 polymer ?
#
loop_
_entity_poly.entity_id
_entity_poly.type
_entity_poly.pdbx_seq_one_letter_code
_entity_poly.pdbx_strand_id
1 'polypeptide(L)'
;MRNVYVSSIALAVGLFVAVAQQPATAADAVAEKTINPKNDYNITINYELGMHCTGFDFSACCVLPPYNSVQAQVVKNSTRATQTPRLLEADPKDPTVLQDKRNRFKLAYGHVGNNYSEGGKLKYWDVPYDVNGNGTYEPGESVANAYFTHLYIYKDLEGSNPEGTSADAKKLFIGKQIKVPRDSGPSGAPMFGGFLTYSGNKSGTVVYTKSPVLDNVPIVLTNPGIWDALGLPLTPFNDEAINKDPLTLVESDVQPFQEAWVKLLDAETGAPVIDSHTGQPVMFVGDNPIDIPNCANCHGTKTANGDKYKLYENELAFWKGLGASDWIASVKASAVSILQIHDDKNGTSFLKNYDMKSGSTSNRIGRDPVLCQKCHADNVIGVLNSRTVGDVLGDKAKPEDKGRPIVPLTEAMHSVHLLKQPMPDSEGRTASCQGCHPAHRQDGGMQGYPITADGKNAYATRDNRDAAGGCYVGRDVHANPGKDTDGAETPEHLNAIGKWLQANVSNIGNGKKGKGLWCTNCHSQLSRELYQRDNLQNAFMQTGETLRNKSLDEIAKAIGVSTKELETKYLDPKVVLDSKGQDTPGKSGILLTWAKKRLVPDIGVIALKGDGPMVSKDEDGDISVAILSANPAVDIKSLTLPEGATGATAVPYEAATHGRDYWLSPGAPHCADCHAAPYVEGQGGVAYPINQPGKYSVMRYSKGHQGLSCQACHESTHGLYPVTPSTDTTSYRQAAQYNPDGSHGPLKCAACHVSNENGVPFVANKEKHVWNGKPILNDFDAAVSWMHGSAADVGGKVPESE
;
A
#
# COMPACT_ATOMS: atom_id res chain seq x y z
N MET A 1 -54.93 74.61 -38.51
CA MET A 1 -54.24 73.61 -37.65
C MET A 1 -55.31 72.84 -36.88
N ARG A 2 -55.38 71.52 -36.77
CA ARG A 2 -54.73 70.37 -37.42
C ARG A 2 -55.74 69.19 -37.27
N ASN A 3 -56.20 68.66 -38.40
CA ASN A 3 -57.02 67.44 -38.63
C ASN A 3 -56.45 66.17 -37.95
N VAL A 4 -57.16 65.06 -37.65
CA VAL A 4 -58.55 64.61 -37.98
C VAL A 4 -58.99 63.41 -37.10
N TYR A 5 -60.27 63.46 -36.71
CA TYR A 5 -61.35 62.50 -36.41
C TYR A 5 -61.18 61.00 -36.11
N VAL A 6 -61.92 60.63 -35.06
CA VAL A 6 -62.52 59.33 -34.68
C VAL A 6 -63.75 59.04 -35.55
N SER A 7 -64.01 57.77 -35.92
CA SER A 7 -65.37 57.25 -36.18
C SER A 7 -65.44 55.71 -36.21
N SER A 8 -66.65 55.21 -35.91
CA SER A 8 -67.02 53.90 -35.39
C SER A 8 -67.54 52.88 -36.44
N ILE A 9 -67.44 51.58 -36.08
CA ILE A 9 -68.35 50.42 -36.33
C ILE A 9 -68.66 49.94 -37.78
N ALA A 10 -68.38 48.66 -38.06
CA ALA A 10 -69.32 47.71 -38.70
C ALA A 10 -68.88 46.23 -38.53
N LEU A 11 -69.87 45.38 -38.25
CA LEU A 11 -69.85 43.94 -37.97
C LEU A 11 -69.69 43.10 -39.25
N ALA A 12 -69.05 41.92 -39.15
CA ALA A 12 -69.36 40.78 -40.02
C ALA A 12 -69.15 39.44 -39.28
N VAL A 13 -70.24 38.70 -39.14
CA VAL A 13 -70.36 37.36 -38.56
C VAL A 13 -69.89 36.32 -39.58
N GLY A 14 -69.06 35.37 -39.17
CA GLY A 14 -68.63 34.23 -39.98
C GLY A 14 -68.55 32.95 -39.13
N LEU A 15 -69.32 31.95 -39.53
CA LEU A 15 -69.55 30.63 -38.95
C LEU A 15 -68.30 29.93 -38.36
N PHE A 16 -68.43 29.45 -37.12
CA PHE A 16 -67.59 28.39 -36.57
C PHE A 16 -68.01 27.02 -37.14
N VAL A 17 -67.14 26.38 -37.92
CA VAL A 17 -67.17 24.93 -38.12
C VAL A 17 -66.09 24.34 -37.22
N ALA A 18 -66.51 23.65 -36.16
CA ALA A 18 -65.61 22.90 -35.30
C ALA A 18 -65.11 21.66 -36.07
N VAL A 19 -63.89 21.73 -36.61
CA VAL A 19 -63.13 20.54 -36.99
C VAL A 19 -62.55 19.98 -35.70
N ALA A 20 -63.02 18.79 -35.31
CA ALA A 20 -62.42 18.02 -34.23
C ALA A 20 -60.97 17.69 -34.60
N GLN A 21 -60.01 18.41 -34.01
CA GLN A 21 -58.62 17.99 -33.99
C GLN A 21 -58.53 16.73 -33.15
N GLN A 22 -58.08 15.64 -33.76
CA GLN A 22 -57.64 14.44 -33.04
C GLN A 22 -56.60 14.85 -31.98
N PRO A 23 -56.63 14.27 -30.77
CA PRO A 23 -55.58 14.52 -29.80
C PRO A 23 -54.26 13.99 -30.39
N ALA A 24 -53.27 14.88 -30.46
CA ALA A 24 -51.89 14.49 -30.70
C ALA A 24 -51.53 13.40 -29.67
N THR A 25 -51.10 12.25 -30.16
CA THR A 25 -50.54 11.19 -29.33
C THR A 25 -49.41 11.77 -28.51
N ALA A 26 -49.52 11.71 -27.18
CA ALA A 26 -48.45 11.99 -26.26
C ALA A 26 -47.30 11.00 -26.51
N ALA A 27 -46.37 11.41 -27.37
CA ALA A 27 -45.07 10.79 -27.57
C ALA A 27 -43.99 11.89 -27.54
N ASP A 28 -44.13 12.86 -26.62
CA ASP A 28 -42.97 13.57 -26.11
C ASP A 28 -42.37 12.67 -25.02
N ALA A 29 -41.56 11.70 -25.45
CA ALA A 29 -40.64 11.04 -24.55
C ALA A 29 -39.73 12.14 -24.00
N VAL A 30 -39.89 12.46 -22.71
CA VAL A 30 -38.92 13.28 -21.98
C VAL A 30 -37.57 12.59 -22.18
N ALA A 31 -36.66 13.23 -22.94
CA ALA A 31 -35.34 12.68 -23.17
C ALA A 31 -34.69 12.43 -21.81
N GLU A 32 -34.40 11.15 -21.51
CA GLU A 32 -33.84 10.74 -20.23
C GLU A 32 -32.55 11.52 -19.99
N LYS A 33 -32.45 12.20 -18.84
CA LYS A 33 -31.32 13.07 -18.54
C LYS A 33 -30.04 12.22 -18.52
N THR A 34 -29.11 12.55 -19.41
CA THR A 34 -27.86 11.81 -19.59
C THR A 34 -26.74 12.46 -18.78
N ILE A 35 -25.91 11.63 -18.14
CA ILE A 35 -24.68 12.03 -17.46
C ILE A 35 -23.51 11.53 -18.31
N ASN A 36 -22.70 12.45 -18.82
CA ASN A 36 -21.53 12.14 -19.64
C ASN A 36 -20.25 12.15 -18.80
N PRO A 37 -19.24 11.35 -19.17
CA PRO A 37 -17.89 11.47 -18.62
C PRO A 37 -17.33 12.88 -18.77
N LYS A 38 -16.59 13.34 -17.75
CA LYS A 38 -15.93 14.66 -17.76
C LYS A 38 -14.85 14.75 -18.83
N ASN A 39 -14.11 13.67 -19.05
CA ASN A 39 -12.90 13.68 -19.86
C ASN A 39 -12.98 12.66 -21.01
N ASP A 40 -12.14 12.84 -22.02
CA ASP A 40 -11.90 11.90 -23.10
C ASP A 40 -11.15 10.64 -22.64
N TYR A 41 -10.21 10.84 -21.71
CA TYR A 41 -9.41 9.81 -21.08
C TYR A 41 -9.35 10.09 -19.59
N ASN A 42 -9.38 9.04 -18.77
CA ASN A 42 -9.04 9.13 -17.36
C ASN A 42 -7.70 8.42 -17.13
N ILE A 43 -6.80 9.03 -16.35
CA ILE A 43 -5.58 8.40 -15.88
C ILE A 43 -5.68 8.28 -14.36
N THR A 44 -5.89 7.07 -13.85
CA THR A 44 -5.90 6.81 -12.40
C THR A 44 -4.46 6.73 -11.91
N ILE A 45 -4.13 7.28 -10.73
CA ILE A 45 -2.76 7.37 -10.23
C ILE A 45 -2.71 6.87 -8.78
N ASN A 46 -2.10 5.71 -8.57
CA ASN A 46 -2.08 4.97 -7.31
C ASN A 46 -0.64 4.63 -6.91
N TYR A 47 -0.47 4.06 -5.71
CA TYR A 47 0.85 3.74 -5.14
C TYR A 47 0.81 2.39 -4.42
N GLU A 48 1.88 1.60 -4.48
CA GLU A 48 1.83 0.16 -4.11
C GLU A 48 1.72 -0.16 -2.62
N LEU A 49 2.26 0.69 -1.75
CA LEU A 49 2.35 0.40 -0.32
C LEU A 49 1.24 1.09 0.49
N GLY A 50 0.50 2.01 -0.13
CA GLY A 50 -0.46 2.85 0.56
C GLY A 50 0.15 3.81 1.60
N MET A 51 1.43 3.66 1.90
CA MET A 51 2.23 4.48 2.82
C MET A 51 3.71 4.19 2.57
N HIS A 52 4.53 5.22 2.44
CA HIS A 52 5.97 5.05 2.51
C HIS A 52 6.53 5.79 3.72
N CYS A 53 7.27 5.08 4.57
CA CYS A 53 8.03 5.69 5.66
C CYS A 53 9.48 5.73 5.23
N THR A 54 10.00 6.91 4.92
CA THR A 54 11.43 7.06 4.62
C THR A 54 12.10 7.83 5.75
N GLY A 55 13.23 7.32 6.24
CA GLY A 55 14.19 8.25 6.82
C GLY A 55 14.75 9.13 5.69
N PHE A 56 15.15 10.34 6.00
CA PHE A 56 15.81 11.23 5.04
C PHE A 56 17.33 11.27 5.24
N ASP A 57 17.81 10.60 6.28
CA ASP A 57 19.20 10.54 6.66
C ASP A 57 19.67 9.11 6.91
N PHE A 58 20.53 8.60 6.03
CA PHE A 58 21.09 7.26 6.12
C PHE A 58 22.54 7.27 6.63
N SER A 59 23.04 8.40 7.13
CA SER A 59 24.42 8.53 7.58
C SER A 59 24.80 7.60 8.73
N ALA A 60 23.86 7.22 9.60
CA ALA A 60 24.12 6.34 10.73
C ALA A 60 23.32 5.03 10.67
N CYS A 61 21.99 5.14 10.53
CA CYS A 61 21.09 4.01 10.31
C CYS A 61 19.75 4.52 9.78
N CYS A 62 19.01 3.67 9.07
CA CYS A 62 17.64 3.95 8.67
C CYS A 62 16.80 2.67 8.69
N VAL A 63 15.53 2.78 9.05
CA VAL A 63 14.62 1.64 9.19
C VAL A 63 14.18 1.10 7.84
N LEU A 64 13.88 1.96 6.87
CA LEU A 64 13.45 1.55 5.53
C LEU A 64 14.10 2.47 4.48
N PRO A 65 14.44 1.94 3.29
CA PRO A 65 14.98 2.73 2.19
C PRO A 65 13.87 3.57 1.54
N PRO A 66 14.21 4.64 0.81
CA PRO A 66 13.25 5.37 0.00
C PRO A 66 12.77 4.44 -1.14
N TYR A 67 11.47 4.21 -1.22
CA TYR A 67 10.86 3.35 -2.24
C TYR A 67 9.38 3.67 -2.43
N ASN A 68 9.05 4.31 -3.55
CA ASN A 68 7.68 4.66 -3.85
C ASN A 68 7.42 4.61 -5.35
N SER A 69 6.20 4.37 -5.82
CA SER A 69 5.97 4.25 -7.26
C SER A 69 4.69 4.88 -7.70
N VAL A 70 4.77 5.60 -8.81
CA VAL A 70 3.60 6.03 -9.54
C VAL A 70 3.09 4.82 -10.31
N GLN A 71 1.88 4.37 -10.00
CA GLN A 71 1.18 3.32 -10.74
C GLN A 71 -0.08 3.89 -11.39
N ALA A 72 -0.30 3.60 -12.67
CA ALA A 72 -1.41 4.18 -13.40
C ALA A 72 -2.13 3.18 -14.30
N GLN A 73 -3.41 3.48 -14.53
CA GLN A 73 -4.23 2.85 -15.55
C GLN A 73 -4.92 3.93 -16.36
N VAL A 74 -5.00 3.73 -17.67
CA VAL A 74 -5.56 4.72 -18.59
C VAL A 74 -6.83 4.17 -19.20
N VAL A 75 -7.94 4.87 -19.02
CA VAL A 75 -9.24 4.49 -19.58
C VAL A 75 -9.61 5.48 -20.68
N LYS A 76 -9.89 4.98 -21.88
CA LYS A 76 -10.62 5.74 -22.90
C LYS A 76 -12.10 5.72 -22.55
N ASN A 77 -12.66 6.88 -22.24
CA ASN A 77 -14.05 6.99 -21.83
C ASN A 77 -15.00 6.81 -23.02
N SER A 78 -16.22 6.36 -22.74
CA SER A 78 -17.27 6.26 -23.76
C SER A 78 -17.79 7.64 -24.13
N THR A 79 -18.06 7.87 -25.41
CA THR A 79 -18.68 9.12 -25.90
C THR A 79 -20.15 8.93 -26.28
N ARG A 80 -20.66 7.69 -26.18
CA ARG A 80 -22.01 7.30 -26.61
C ARG A 80 -22.58 6.27 -25.63
N ALA A 81 -23.90 6.33 -25.43
CA ALA A 81 -24.66 5.45 -24.56
C ALA A 81 -24.44 3.93 -24.82
N THR A 82 -24.12 3.54 -26.06
CA THR A 82 -23.92 2.13 -26.45
C THR A 82 -22.46 1.71 -26.48
N GLN A 83 -21.52 2.61 -26.19
CA GLN A 83 -20.10 2.35 -26.28
C GLN A 83 -19.55 1.97 -24.90
N THR A 84 -18.81 0.87 -24.82
CA THR A 84 -18.02 0.54 -23.64
C THR A 84 -16.72 1.35 -23.59
N PRO A 85 -16.29 1.80 -22.40
CA PRO A 85 -14.94 2.32 -22.18
C PRO A 85 -13.89 1.24 -22.47
N ARG A 86 -12.66 1.66 -22.73
CA ARG A 86 -11.53 0.73 -22.94
C ARG A 86 -10.40 1.06 -21.98
N LEU A 87 -9.93 0.05 -21.25
CA LEU A 87 -8.63 0.10 -20.59
C LEU A 87 -7.55 0.03 -21.66
N LEU A 88 -6.60 0.96 -21.65
CA LEU A 88 -5.57 1.09 -22.67
C LEU A 88 -4.26 0.45 -22.22
N GLU A 89 -3.67 -0.29 -23.15
CA GLU A 89 -2.44 -1.05 -22.98
C GLU A 89 -1.31 -0.46 -23.84
N ALA A 90 -0.11 -0.99 -23.68
CA ALA A 90 1.02 -0.60 -24.51
C ALA A 90 0.96 -1.19 -25.93
N ASP A 91 1.70 -0.58 -26.84
CA ASP A 91 2.08 -1.22 -28.09
C ASP A 91 2.81 -2.54 -27.77
N PRO A 92 2.40 -3.68 -28.35
CA PRO A 92 3.09 -4.97 -28.15
C PRO A 92 4.59 -4.97 -28.48
N LYS A 93 5.09 -3.98 -29.22
CA LYS A 93 6.50 -3.84 -29.61
C LYS A 93 7.25 -2.78 -28.80
N ASP A 94 6.55 -1.94 -28.03
CA ASP A 94 7.15 -0.85 -27.27
C ASP A 94 6.35 -0.62 -25.97
N PRO A 95 6.80 -1.16 -24.82
CA PRO A 95 6.11 -1.02 -23.54
C PRO A 95 6.11 0.41 -23.00
N THR A 96 6.77 1.37 -23.66
CA THR A 96 6.77 2.80 -23.29
C THR A 96 5.71 3.60 -24.06
N VAL A 97 5.05 2.99 -25.04
CA VAL A 97 4.07 3.67 -25.90
C VAL A 97 2.68 3.12 -25.63
N LEU A 98 1.78 3.96 -25.14
CA LEU A 98 0.37 3.65 -25.01
C LEU A 98 -0.29 3.70 -26.39
N GLN A 99 -1.13 2.72 -26.71
CA GLN A 99 -1.80 2.65 -28.02
C GLN A 99 -3.32 2.79 -27.89
N ASP A 100 -3.90 3.79 -28.58
CA ASP A 100 -5.35 3.84 -28.87
C ASP A 100 -5.58 3.76 -30.37
N LYS A 101 -5.85 2.55 -30.87
CA LYS A 101 -5.98 2.25 -32.30
C LYS A 101 -4.72 2.65 -33.07
N ARG A 102 -4.78 3.76 -33.83
CA ARG A 102 -3.67 4.30 -34.61
C ARG A 102 -2.90 5.40 -33.87
N ASN A 103 -3.50 5.96 -32.83
CA ASN A 103 -2.87 6.99 -32.03
C ASN A 103 -1.85 6.34 -31.10
N ARG A 104 -0.70 6.98 -30.96
CA ARG A 104 0.41 6.53 -30.13
C ARG A 104 0.71 7.62 -29.13
N PHE A 105 0.76 7.26 -27.86
CA PHE A 105 0.96 8.21 -26.77
C PHE A 105 2.09 7.78 -25.85
N LYS A 106 2.61 8.73 -25.07
CA LYS A 106 3.49 8.47 -23.93
C LYS A 106 2.90 9.08 -22.67
N LEU A 107 3.17 8.47 -21.53
CA LEU A 107 2.72 8.93 -20.22
C LEU A 107 3.89 9.59 -19.49
N ALA A 108 4.00 10.91 -19.61
CA ALA A 108 4.98 11.67 -18.83
C ALA A 108 4.50 11.80 -17.38
N TYR A 109 5.41 11.70 -16.42
CA TYR A 109 5.08 11.88 -15.01
C TYR A 109 6.04 12.85 -14.31
N GLY A 110 5.62 13.31 -13.14
CA GLY A 110 6.44 14.08 -12.22
C GLY A 110 5.70 14.38 -10.92
N HIS A 111 6.27 15.27 -10.11
CA HIS A 111 5.74 15.59 -8.79
C HIS A 111 5.66 17.10 -8.60
N VAL A 112 4.71 17.57 -7.81
CA VAL A 112 4.61 18.98 -7.45
C VAL A 112 5.64 19.29 -6.37
N GLY A 113 6.70 20.02 -6.75
CA GLY A 113 7.74 20.43 -5.84
C GLY A 113 8.58 19.28 -5.28
N ASN A 114 8.77 18.18 -6.00
CA ASN A 114 9.68 17.10 -5.56
C ASN A 114 10.43 16.47 -6.73
N ASN A 115 11.25 17.28 -7.41
CA ASN A 115 11.83 16.92 -8.71
C ASN A 115 13.21 16.25 -8.63
N TYR A 116 13.84 16.27 -7.45
CA TYR A 116 15.10 15.59 -7.12
C TYR A 116 15.05 15.16 -5.65
N SER A 117 15.91 14.27 -5.17
CA SER A 117 16.01 13.94 -3.73
C SER A 117 17.45 14.07 -3.22
N GLU A 118 18.43 13.90 -4.09
CA GLU A 118 19.83 13.97 -3.75
C GLU A 118 20.23 15.33 -3.15
N GLY A 119 21.35 15.32 -2.41
CA GLY A 119 22.01 16.50 -1.89
C GLY A 119 21.46 16.91 -0.53
N GLY A 120 20.55 17.88 -0.51
CA GLY A 120 20.01 18.48 0.71
C GLY A 120 18.82 17.73 1.31
N LYS A 121 18.02 17.03 0.49
CA LYS A 121 16.76 16.38 0.92
C LYS A 121 16.95 14.97 1.46
N LEU A 122 17.86 14.21 0.85
CA LEU A 122 18.06 12.81 1.15
C LEU A 122 19.55 12.46 1.18
N LYS A 123 20.06 12.07 2.35
CA LYS A 123 21.40 11.49 2.48
C LYS A 123 21.32 10.00 2.18
N TYR A 124 21.47 9.63 0.91
CA TYR A 124 21.37 8.24 0.45
C TYR A 124 22.47 7.88 -0.58
N TRP A 125 22.55 8.60 -1.70
CA TRP A 125 23.60 8.38 -2.71
C TRP A 125 24.98 8.90 -2.28
N ASP A 126 25.02 9.99 -1.52
CA ASP A 126 26.26 10.62 -1.06
C ASP A 126 26.79 10.02 0.26
N VAL A 127 26.13 9.00 0.80
CA VAL A 127 26.59 8.29 2.00
C VAL A 127 27.44 7.09 1.56
N PRO A 128 28.76 7.09 1.81
CA PRO A 128 29.63 5.99 1.43
C PRO A 128 29.21 4.69 2.15
N TYR A 129 29.36 3.57 1.44
CA TYR A 129 29.11 2.24 1.98
C TYR A 129 29.98 1.25 1.23
N ASP A 130 30.78 0.42 1.91
CA ASP A 130 31.58 -0.63 1.28
C ASP A 130 30.68 -1.77 0.77
N VAL A 131 30.24 -1.68 -0.50
CA VAL A 131 29.26 -2.59 -1.09
C VAL A 131 29.86 -3.97 -1.33
N ASN A 132 31.15 -4.02 -1.65
CA ASN A 132 31.86 -5.26 -1.99
C ASN A 132 32.56 -5.91 -0.78
N GLY A 133 32.76 -5.18 0.31
CA GLY A 133 33.36 -5.67 1.55
C GLY A 133 34.89 -5.74 1.54
N ASN A 134 35.58 -4.96 0.69
CA ASN A 134 37.04 -4.98 0.54
C ASN A 134 37.78 -4.01 1.48
N GLY A 135 37.06 -3.23 2.28
CA GLY A 135 37.59 -2.27 3.24
C GLY A 135 37.94 -0.90 2.66
N THR A 136 37.61 -0.64 1.39
CA THR A 136 37.80 0.66 0.73
C THR A 136 36.53 1.08 0.01
N TYR A 137 36.34 2.39 -0.19
CA TYR A 137 35.20 2.91 -0.95
C TYR A 137 35.63 3.19 -2.40
N GLU A 138 35.04 2.44 -3.33
CA GLU A 138 35.23 2.64 -4.76
C GLU A 138 34.21 3.64 -5.34
N PRO A 139 34.46 4.24 -6.52
CA PRO A 139 33.50 5.13 -7.15
C PRO A 139 32.13 4.47 -7.36
N GLY A 140 31.08 5.12 -6.85
CA GLY A 140 29.70 4.62 -6.94
C GLY A 140 29.29 3.68 -5.81
N GLU A 141 30.16 3.43 -4.84
CA GLU A 141 29.80 2.71 -3.61
C GLU A 141 29.13 3.64 -2.60
N SER A 142 27.84 3.37 -2.35
CA SER A 142 26.99 4.19 -1.50
C SER A 142 25.85 3.37 -0.89
N VAL A 143 25.16 3.94 0.08
CA VAL A 143 23.97 3.31 0.67
C VAL A 143 22.92 2.97 -0.40
N ALA A 144 22.76 3.81 -1.42
CA ALA A 144 21.85 3.54 -2.54
C ALA A 144 22.18 2.23 -3.27
N ASN A 145 23.46 1.98 -3.51
CA ASN A 145 23.92 0.75 -4.15
C ASN A 145 24.12 -0.41 -3.16
N ALA A 146 24.01 -0.17 -1.85
CA ALA A 146 24.09 -1.20 -0.83
C ALA A 146 22.74 -1.82 -0.49
N TYR A 147 21.64 -1.06 -0.58
CA TYR A 147 20.37 -1.45 0.03
C TYR A 147 19.67 -2.62 -0.69
N PHE A 148 19.74 -2.67 -2.02
CA PHE A 148 18.99 -3.62 -2.84
C PHE A 148 19.83 -4.77 -3.42
N THR A 149 21.02 -5.03 -2.85
CA THR A 149 21.97 -6.04 -3.37
C THR A 149 21.49 -7.49 -3.32
N HIS A 150 20.36 -7.76 -2.67
CA HIS A 150 19.72 -9.07 -2.63
C HIS A 150 18.74 -9.29 -3.79
N LEU A 151 18.31 -8.21 -4.47
CA LEU A 151 17.42 -8.27 -5.63
C LEU A 151 18.24 -8.39 -6.92
N TYR A 152 17.76 -9.18 -7.85
CA TYR A 152 18.42 -9.38 -9.14
C TYR A 152 17.45 -9.70 -10.27
N ILE A 153 17.92 -9.53 -11.50
CA ILE A 153 17.27 -9.98 -12.74
C ILE A 153 18.27 -10.82 -13.55
N TYR A 154 17.76 -11.58 -14.53
CA TYR A 154 18.62 -12.26 -15.51
C TYR A 154 18.71 -11.49 -16.83
N LYS A 155 17.61 -10.84 -17.25
CA LYS A 155 17.53 -10.17 -18.54
C LYS A 155 16.69 -8.91 -18.52
N ASP A 156 15.45 -9.01 -18.04
CA ASP A 156 14.46 -7.94 -18.11
C ASP A 156 13.53 -7.98 -16.88
N LEU A 157 12.72 -6.93 -16.74
CA LEU A 157 11.74 -6.77 -15.67
C LEU A 157 10.44 -7.56 -15.91
N GLU A 158 10.33 -8.33 -17.01
CA GLU A 158 9.23 -9.28 -17.19
C GLU A 158 9.46 -10.61 -16.46
N GLY A 159 10.61 -10.74 -15.79
CA GLY A 159 11.04 -11.96 -15.11
C GLY A 159 11.65 -13.00 -16.05
N SER A 160 12.19 -12.60 -17.20
CA SER A 160 12.81 -13.57 -18.12
C SER A 160 14.07 -14.18 -17.52
N ASN A 161 14.11 -15.52 -17.43
CA ASN A 161 15.30 -16.33 -17.16
C ASN A 161 15.55 -17.28 -18.35
N PRO A 162 16.18 -16.78 -19.45
CA PRO A 162 16.24 -17.50 -20.71
C PRO A 162 17.09 -18.79 -20.67
N GLU A 163 18.07 -18.85 -19.77
CA GLU A 163 18.91 -20.04 -19.57
C GLU A 163 18.30 -21.04 -18.56
N GLY A 164 17.20 -20.67 -17.89
CA GLY A 164 16.57 -21.51 -16.87
C GLY A 164 17.51 -21.85 -15.71
N THR A 165 18.42 -20.93 -15.38
CA THR A 165 19.52 -21.15 -14.42
C THR A 165 19.28 -20.45 -13.09
N SER A 166 20.00 -20.89 -12.07
CA SER A 166 20.11 -20.24 -10.75
C SER A 166 21.55 -19.82 -10.43
N ALA A 167 22.50 -20.01 -11.36
CA ALA A 167 23.90 -19.70 -11.11
C ALA A 167 24.14 -18.21 -10.84
N ASP A 168 24.87 -17.89 -9.77
CA ASP A 168 25.16 -16.52 -9.35
C ASP A 168 25.88 -15.69 -10.42
N ALA A 169 26.72 -16.33 -11.25
CA ALA A 169 27.44 -15.67 -12.34
C ALA A 169 26.52 -15.10 -13.45
N LYS A 170 25.25 -15.52 -13.49
CA LYS A 170 24.24 -15.10 -14.47
C LYS A 170 23.28 -14.04 -13.92
N LYS A 171 23.32 -13.79 -12.61
CA LYS A 171 22.45 -12.82 -11.93
C LYS A 171 23.01 -11.41 -12.06
N LEU A 172 22.15 -10.46 -12.42
CA LEU A 172 22.44 -9.04 -12.42
C LEU A 172 21.84 -8.41 -11.16
N PHE A 173 22.65 -8.28 -10.11
CA PHE A 173 22.20 -7.72 -8.83
C PHE A 173 22.08 -6.20 -8.89
N ILE A 174 20.99 -5.69 -8.33
CA ILE A 174 20.76 -4.25 -8.15
C ILE A 174 21.76 -3.71 -7.13
N GLY A 175 22.37 -2.57 -7.40
CA GLY A 175 23.45 -1.96 -6.62
C GLY A 175 24.86 -2.49 -6.92
N LYS A 176 24.97 -3.68 -7.53
CA LYS A 176 26.26 -4.27 -7.96
C LYS A 176 26.48 -4.10 -9.46
N GLN A 177 25.96 -5.02 -10.27
CA GLN A 177 26.05 -4.96 -11.73
C GLN A 177 25.15 -3.85 -12.30
N ILE A 178 23.97 -3.65 -11.70
CA ILE A 178 23.04 -2.60 -12.08
C ILE A 178 23.11 -1.50 -11.01
N LYS A 179 23.86 -0.43 -11.29
CA LYS A 179 23.97 0.71 -10.35
C LYS A 179 22.67 1.50 -10.32
N VAL A 180 22.23 1.87 -9.12
CA VAL A 180 21.09 2.77 -8.91
C VAL A 180 21.53 4.19 -9.27
N PRO A 181 20.97 4.80 -10.33
CA PRO A 181 21.33 6.16 -10.70
C PRO A 181 20.92 7.16 -9.62
N ARG A 182 21.57 8.34 -9.62
CA ARG A 182 21.17 9.47 -8.78
C ARG A 182 19.74 9.91 -9.15
N ASP A 183 18.98 10.32 -8.13
CA ASP A 183 17.56 10.73 -8.27
C ASP A 183 16.69 9.72 -9.04
N SER A 184 17.02 8.44 -8.92
CA SER A 184 16.31 7.35 -9.60
C SER A 184 16.06 6.18 -8.66
N GLY A 185 14.98 5.45 -8.90
CA GLY A 185 14.68 4.23 -8.18
C GLY A 185 15.59 3.06 -8.57
N PRO A 186 15.53 1.93 -7.84
CA PRO A 186 16.29 0.72 -8.18
C PRO A 186 15.92 0.12 -9.54
N SER A 187 14.77 0.49 -10.11
CA SER A 187 14.36 0.15 -11.48
C SER A 187 15.06 0.98 -12.56
N GLY A 188 15.72 2.09 -12.18
CA GLY A 188 16.24 3.11 -13.09
C GLY A 188 15.25 4.21 -13.46
N ALA A 189 14.00 4.17 -12.98
CA ALA A 189 13.03 5.23 -13.21
C ALA A 189 13.47 6.55 -12.53
N PRO A 190 13.58 7.67 -13.28
CA PRO A 190 14.01 8.94 -12.71
C PRO A 190 12.88 9.61 -11.92
N MET A 191 13.19 10.45 -10.93
CA MET A 191 12.16 11.22 -10.22
C MET A 191 11.43 12.25 -11.10
N PHE A 192 12.11 12.76 -12.12
CA PHE A 192 11.61 13.82 -12.99
C PHE A 192 12.01 13.61 -14.45
N GLY A 193 11.14 14.03 -15.37
CA GLY A 193 11.39 13.96 -16.82
C GLY A 193 11.29 12.56 -17.42
N GLY A 194 10.76 11.59 -16.67
CA GLY A 194 10.55 10.21 -17.10
C GLY A 194 9.21 9.95 -17.79
N PHE A 195 9.09 8.74 -18.33
CA PHE A 195 7.84 8.19 -18.85
C PHE A 195 7.48 6.90 -18.10
N LEU A 196 6.18 6.68 -17.84
CA LEU A 196 5.72 5.42 -17.27
C LEU A 196 5.94 4.28 -18.27
N THR A 197 6.30 3.10 -17.77
CA THR A 197 6.47 1.88 -18.56
C THR A 197 5.38 0.89 -18.22
N TYR A 198 4.90 0.15 -19.22
CA TYR A 198 3.86 -0.84 -19.00
C TYR A 198 4.43 -2.15 -18.43
N SER A 199 3.84 -2.65 -17.35
CA SER A 199 4.27 -3.88 -16.65
C SER A 199 3.96 -5.17 -17.43
N GLY A 200 3.34 -5.06 -18.60
CA GLY A 200 2.93 -6.18 -19.44
C GLY A 200 1.71 -6.94 -18.90
N ASN A 201 1.12 -7.82 -19.71
CA ASN A 201 -0.16 -8.47 -19.40
C ASN A 201 -0.05 -9.81 -18.65
N LYS A 202 1.16 -10.37 -18.55
CA LYS A 202 1.37 -11.73 -18.05
C LYS A 202 1.87 -11.77 -16.61
N SER A 203 3.08 -11.25 -16.40
CA SER A 203 3.82 -11.42 -15.14
C SER A 203 3.86 -10.16 -14.28
N GLY A 204 3.70 -8.98 -14.90
CA GLY A 204 3.95 -7.71 -14.23
C GLY A 204 5.45 -7.40 -14.18
N THR A 205 5.83 -6.48 -13.31
CA THR A 205 7.24 -6.13 -13.07
C THR A 205 7.82 -7.07 -12.02
N VAL A 206 8.77 -7.93 -12.41
CA VAL A 206 9.31 -9.02 -11.58
C VAL A 206 10.81 -8.87 -11.38
N VAL A 207 11.23 -9.00 -10.12
CA VAL A 207 12.64 -9.22 -9.72
C VAL A 207 12.74 -10.53 -8.95
N TYR A 208 13.95 -11.07 -8.84
CA TYR A 208 14.23 -12.26 -8.04
C TYR A 208 14.99 -11.91 -6.77
N THR A 209 14.81 -12.73 -5.74
CA THR A 209 15.55 -12.71 -4.48
C THR A 209 15.81 -14.13 -4.00
N LYS A 210 16.73 -14.30 -3.05
CA LYS A 210 17.00 -15.59 -2.40
C LYS A 210 16.23 -15.73 -1.09
N SER A 211 15.76 -16.94 -0.80
CA SER A 211 15.20 -17.33 0.49
C SER A 211 16.01 -18.47 1.14
N PRO A 212 15.72 -18.85 2.40
CA PRO A 212 16.43 -19.97 3.04
C PRO A 212 16.31 -21.33 2.33
N VAL A 213 15.34 -21.49 1.42
CA VAL A 213 15.00 -22.78 0.80
C VAL A 213 14.84 -22.72 -0.72
N LEU A 214 14.93 -21.53 -1.31
CA LEU A 214 14.77 -21.29 -2.74
C LEU A 214 15.74 -20.19 -3.18
N ASP A 215 16.46 -20.45 -4.27
CA ASP A 215 17.38 -19.45 -4.82
C ASP A 215 16.64 -18.41 -5.66
N ASN A 216 15.84 -18.84 -6.64
CA ASN A 216 15.05 -17.97 -7.51
C ASN A 216 13.62 -17.75 -6.97
N VAL A 217 13.44 -16.86 -5.98
CA VAL A 217 12.11 -16.45 -5.53
C VAL A 217 11.66 -15.20 -6.29
N PRO A 218 10.58 -15.26 -7.09
CA PRO A 218 10.06 -14.09 -7.79
C PRO A 218 9.36 -13.14 -6.81
N ILE A 219 9.54 -11.85 -7.00
CA ILE A 219 8.84 -10.76 -6.31
C ILE A 219 8.19 -9.89 -7.38
N VAL A 220 6.85 -9.94 -7.44
CA VAL A 220 6.06 -9.10 -8.34
C VAL A 220 5.89 -7.73 -7.71
N LEU A 221 6.70 -6.76 -8.15
CA LEU A 221 6.69 -5.40 -7.63
C LEU A 221 5.47 -4.62 -8.13
N THR A 222 5.12 -4.79 -9.40
CA THR A 222 3.93 -4.20 -10.02
C THR A 222 3.09 -5.28 -10.67
N ASN A 223 1.78 -5.26 -10.42
CA ASN A 223 0.84 -6.22 -11.01
C ASN A 223 0.79 -6.07 -12.56
N PRO A 224 0.42 -7.11 -13.33
CA PRO A 224 0.24 -6.98 -14.78
C PRO A 224 -0.79 -5.90 -15.16
N GLY A 225 -0.61 -5.30 -16.32
CA GLY A 225 -1.53 -4.34 -16.91
C GLY A 225 -1.55 -2.97 -16.23
N ILE A 226 -0.41 -2.54 -15.67
CA ILE A 226 -0.23 -1.27 -14.96
C ILE A 226 0.90 -0.49 -15.63
N TRP A 227 0.75 0.82 -15.75
CA TRP A 227 1.80 1.74 -16.14
C TRP A 227 2.55 2.21 -14.90
N ASP A 228 3.86 2.01 -14.80
CA ASP A 228 4.61 2.34 -13.59
C ASP A 228 5.87 3.18 -13.81
N ALA A 229 6.24 3.89 -12.74
CA ALA A 229 7.58 4.37 -12.48
C ALA A 229 7.99 3.86 -11.09
N LEU A 230 8.78 2.79 -11.08
CA LEU A 230 8.95 1.91 -9.94
C LEU A 230 10.09 2.33 -9.00
N GLY A 231 9.80 2.42 -7.70
CA GLY A 231 10.79 2.56 -6.63
C GLY A 231 11.46 3.94 -6.55
N LEU A 232 10.77 4.99 -7.02
CA LEU A 232 11.15 6.39 -6.90
C LEU A 232 11.55 6.77 -5.46
N PRO A 233 12.69 7.43 -5.29
CA PRO A 233 13.26 7.75 -3.99
C PRO A 233 12.70 9.08 -3.46
N LEU A 234 11.38 9.18 -3.31
CA LEU A 234 10.72 10.41 -2.85
C LEU A 234 11.03 10.71 -1.38
N THR A 235 10.91 11.98 -1.00
CA THR A 235 11.02 12.43 0.39
C THR A 235 9.79 13.24 0.79
N PRO A 236 9.48 13.38 2.09
CA PRO A 236 8.43 14.27 2.56
C PRO A 236 8.84 15.75 2.57
N PHE A 237 9.98 16.10 1.98
CA PHE A 237 10.41 17.49 1.83
C PHE A 237 10.26 17.92 0.38
N ASN A 238 9.55 19.02 0.17
CA ASN A 238 9.45 19.62 -1.15
C ASN A 238 10.73 20.43 -1.50
N ASP A 239 10.87 20.78 -2.77
CA ASP A 239 11.98 21.53 -3.34
C ASP A 239 12.13 22.91 -2.69
N GLU A 240 11.01 23.51 -2.24
CA GLU A 240 10.99 24.83 -1.60
C GLU A 240 11.46 24.79 -0.15
N ALA A 241 11.12 23.74 0.59
CA ALA A 241 11.50 23.54 1.99
C ALA A 241 13.02 23.51 2.16
N ILE A 242 13.76 23.11 1.12
CA ILE A 242 15.22 23.06 1.13
C ILE A 242 15.94 24.28 0.54
N ASN A 243 15.20 25.34 0.19
CA ASN A 243 15.82 26.66 0.12
C ASN A 243 16.36 27.09 1.51
N LYS A 244 15.93 26.40 2.57
CA LYS A 244 16.53 26.43 3.91
C LYS A 244 17.74 25.50 3.95
N ASP A 245 18.75 25.86 4.74
CA ASP A 245 19.83 24.94 5.11
C ASP A 245 19.20 23.68 5.75
N PRO A 246 19.51 22.44 5.30
CA PRO A 246 18.99 21.21 5.89
C PRO A 246 19.13 21.12 7.41
N LEU A 247 20.13 21.79 8.00
CA LEU A 247 20.28 21.89 9.45
C LEU A 247 19.16 22.67 10.13
N THR A 248 18.49 23.58 9.41
CA THR A 248 17.47 24.48 9.95
C THR A 248 16.03 23.98 9.79
N LEU A 249 15.83 22.83 9.15
CA LEU A 249 14.50 22.22 9.00
C LEU A 249 13.83 21.98 10.36
N VAL A 250 12.52 22.13 10.43
CA VAL A 250 11.72 21.83 11.63
C VAL A 250 10.65 20.79 11.32
N GLU A 251 10.07 20.15 12.35
CA GLU A 251 9.09 19.08 12.18
C GLU A 251 7.86 19.50 11.35
N SER A 252 7.43 20.75 11.46
CA SER A 252 6.32 21.30 10.66
C SER A 252 6.66 21.52 9.18
N ASP A 253 7.93 21.34 8.76
CA ASP A 253 8.32 21.37 7.35
C ASP A 253 8.05 20.02 6.64
N VAL A 254 7.67 18.98 7.38
CA VAL A 254 7.31 17.68 6.83
C VAL A 254 5.99 17.77 6.07
N GLN A 255 6.01 17.40 4.79
CA GLN A 255 4.83 17.24 3.96
C GLN A 255 4.47 15.74 3.91
N PRO A 256 3.39 15.31 4.57
CA PRO A 256 3.05 13.88 4.75
C PRO A 256 2.54 13.16 3.48
N PHE A 257 2.74 13.80 2.32
CA PHE A 257 2.32 13.29 1.01
C PHE A 257 3.06 14.02 -0.12
N GLN A 258 3.15 13.42 -1.30
CA GLN A 258 3.56 14.07 -2.54
C GLN A 258 2.43 13.99 -3.56
N GLU A 259 2.16 15.10 -4.24
CA GLU A 259 1.24 15.11 -5.37
C GLU A 259 2.02 14.70 -6.62
N ALA A 260 1.74 13.52 -7.18
CA ALA A 260 2.25 13.15 -8.50
C ALA A 260 1.24 13.53 -9.57
N TRP A 261 1.76 13.87 -10.75
CA TRP A 261 0.95 14.10 -11.94
C TRP A 261 1.38 13.16 -13.06
N VAL A 262 0.40 12.79 -13.89
CA VAL A 262 0.65 12.05 -15.13
C VAL A 262 -0.05 12.76 -16.28
N LYS A 263 0.67 12.95 -17.39
CA LYS A 263 0.23 13.69 -18.57
C LYS A 263 0.34 12.83 -19.82
N LEU A 264 -0.69 12.86 -20.64
CA LEU A 264 -0.72 12.16 -21.93
C LEU A 264 -0.12 13.05 -23.03
N LEU A 265 0.93 12.55 -23.68
CA LEU A 265 1.63 13.22 -24.78
C LEU A 265 1.51 12.39 -26.07
N ASP A 266 1.43 13.06 -27.21
CA ASP A 266 1.62 12.41 -28.51
C ASP A 266 3.04 11.84 -28.62
N ALA A 267 3.16 10.57 -29.02
CA ALA A 267 4.43 9.85 -28.97
C ALA A 267 5.46 10.33 -30.00
N GLU A 268 5.02 10.92 -31.11
CA GLU A 268 5.88 11.38 -32.20
C GLU A 268 6.32 12.84 -31.97
N THR A 269 5.37 13.71 -31.65
CA THR A 269 5.59 15.15 -31.55
C THR A 269 5.94 15.61 -30.13
N GLY A 270 5.61 14.83 -29.10
CA GLY A 270 5.73 15.24 -27.70
C GLY A 270 4.70 16.30 -27.27
N ALA A 271 3.76 16.67 -28.14
CA ALA A 271 2.74 17.65 -27.81
C ALA A 271 1.72 17.09 -26.81
N PRO A 272 1.22 17.90 -25.86
CA PRO A 272 0.15 17.47 -24.96
C PRO A 272 -1.12 17.10 -25.74
N VAL A 273 -1.73 15.96 -25.38
CA VAL A 273 -3.05 15.60 -25.91
C VAL A 273 -4.09 16.50 -25.25
N ILE A 274 -4.92 17.17 -26.06
CA ILE A 274 -5.96 18.08 -25.57
C ILE A 274 -7.27 17.32 -25.42
N ASP A 275 -7.86 17.42 -24.23
CA ASP A 275 -9.18 16.89 -23.92
C ASP A 275 -10.27 17.70 -24.65
N SER A 276 -11.15 17.02 -25.37
CA SER A 276 -12.15 17.69 -26.21
C SER A 276 -13.30 18.32 -25.41
N HIS A 277 -13.50 17.93 -24.15
CA HIS A 277 -14.57 18.44 -23.32
C HIS A 277 -14.15 19.72 -22.58
N THR A 278 -12.91 19.74 -22.08
CA THR A 278 -12.37 20.83 -21.26
C THR A 278 -11.47 21.81 -22.03
N GLY A 279 -10.94 21.40 -23.18
CA GLY A 279 -9.96 22.16 -23.96
C GLY A 279 -8.59 22.25 -23.28
N GLN A 280 -8.36 21.48 -22.21
CA GLN A 280 -7.11 21.45 -21.46
C GLN A 280 -6.27 20.21 -21.81
N PRO A 281 -4.95 20.22 -21.54
CA PRO A 281 -4.15 19.01 -21.62
C PRO A 281 -4.72 17.88 -20.74
N VAL A 282 -4.74 16.64 -21.26
CA VAL A 282 -5.07 15.44 -20.50
C VAL A 282 -3.98 15.19 -19.46
N MET A 283 -4.26 15.59 -18.23
CA MET A 283 -3.36 15.49 -17.09
C MET A 283 -4.18 15.28 -15.82
N PHE A 284 -3.73 14.36 -14.98
CA PHE A 284 -4.37 14.03 -13.72
C PHE A 284 -3.35 14.04 -12.59
N VAL A 285 -3.83 14.19 -11.37
CA VAL A 285 -3.03 14.08 -10.15
C VAL A 285 -3.48 12.92 -9.27
N GLY A 286 -2.55 12.38 -8.49
CA GLY A 286 -2.81 11.38 -7.47
C GLY A 286 -1.92 11.58 -6.25
N ASP A 287 -2.35 11.01 -5.13
CA ASP A 287 -1.72 11.24 -3.84
C ASP A 287 -0.72 10.15 -3.43
N ASN A 288 0.52 10.55 -3.20
CA ASN A 288 1.55 9.70 -2.65
C ASN A 288 1.83 9.93 -1.16
N PRO A 289 1.21 9.16 -0.23
CA PRO A 289 1.55 9.26 1.18
C PRO A 289 3.01 8.93 1.47
N ILE A 290 3.72 9.90 2.05
CA ILE A 290 5.09 9.74 2.50
C ILE A 290 5.33 10.54 3.77
N ASP A 291 5.97 9.94 4.76
CA ASP A 291 6.22 10.62 6.03
C ASP A 291 7.48 10.02 6.72
N ILE A 292 7.86 10.61 7.86
CA ILE A 292 9.03 10.26 8.66
C ILE A 292 8.58 9.64 9.99
N PRO A 293 9.27 8.59 10.47
CA PRO A 293 8.99 8.04 11.81
C PRO A 293 9.40 9.00 12.93
N ASN A 294 8.59 9.05 13.99
CA ASN A 294 8.74 9.96 15.14
C ASN A 294 9.75 9.48 16.20
N CYS A 295 10.80 8.79 15.77
CA CYS A 295 11.81 8.23 16.66
C CYS A 295 12.41 9.30 17.59
N ALA A 296 12.52 10.54 17.10
CA ALA A 296 13.11 11.68 17.80
C ALA A 296 12.43 12.03 19.13
N ASN A 297 11.11 11.85 19.22
CA ASN A 297 10.35 12.20 20.43
C ASN A 297 10.71 11.28 21.62
N CYS A 298 11.20 10.07 21.34
CA CYS A 298 11.61 9.11 22.37
C CYS A 298 13.14 8.96 22.45
N HIS A 299 13.81 8.76 21.31
CA HIS A 299 15.24 8.43 21.22
C HIS A 299 16.16 9.66 21.25
N GLY A 300 15.63 10.85 20.97
CA GLY A 300 16.34 12.11 21.18
C GLY A 300 16.22 12.66 22.61
N THR A 301 15.52 11.95 23.50
CA THR A 301 15.17 12.42 24.84
C THR A 301 15.55 11.41 25.93
N LYS A 302 15.36 11.79 27.19
CA LYS A 302 15.57 10.90 28.34
C LYS A 302 14.58 9.72 28.35
N THR A 303 13.47 9.79 27.60
CA THR A 303 12.40 8.78 27.62
C THR A 303 12.90 7.41 27.17
N ALA A 304 13.61 7.31 26.04
CA ALA A 304 14.24 6.04 25.64
C ALA A 304 15.57 5.79 26.36
N ASN A 305 16.30 6.86 26.70
CA ASN A 305 17.70 6.76 27.12
C ASN A 305 17.90 6.54 28.64
N GLY A 306 16.92 6.95 29.45
CA GLY A 306 17.04 6.98 30.91
C GLY A 306 18.28 7.73 31.39
N ASP A 307 18.84 7.33 32.53
CA ASP A 307 20.12 7.85 33.03
C ASP A 307 21.33 7.09 32.48
N LYS A 308 21.11 5.96 31.80
CA LYS A 308 22.16 5.04 31.37
C LYS A 308 22.82 5.46 30.06
N TYR A 309 22.04 5.80 29.04
CA TYR A 309 22.55 6.07 27.70
C TYR A 309 22.74 7.58 27.53
N LYS A 310 23.95 7.99 27.14
CA LYS A 310 24.37 9.41 27.14
C LYS A 310 25.00 9.87 25.83
N LEU A 311 25.23 8.96 24.88
CA LEU A 311 25.87 9.36 23.60
C LEU A 311 24.96 10.25 22.76
N TYR A 312 23.63 10.11 22.89
CA TYR A 312 22.66 10.98 22.23
C TYR A 312 22.81 12.45 22.67
N GLU A 313 23.17 12.73 23.93
CA GLU A 313 23.36 14.11 24.43
C GLU A 313 24.56 14.77 23.74
N ASN A 314 25.63 14.00 23.51
CA ASN A 314 26.82 14.48 22.78
C ASN A 314 26.50 14.74 21.31
N GLU A 315 25.76 13.83 20.67
CA GLU A 315 25.32 13.99 19.29
C GLU A 315 24.45 15.24 19.14
N LEU A 316 23.47 15.41 20.03
CA LEU A 316 22.59 16.57 20.07
C LEU A 316 23.39 17.88 20.22
N ALA A 317 24.33 17.92 21.18
CA ALA A 317 25.15 19.10 21.42
C ALA A 317 26.06 19.45 20.23
N PHE A 318 26.63 18.45 19.56
CA PHE A 318 27.43 18.65 18.36
C PHE A 318 26.63 19.32 17.25
N TRP A 319 25.46 18.79 16.91
CA TRP A 319 24.63 19.35 15.84
C TRP A 319 24.09 20.74 16.18
N LYS A 320 23.69 20.97 17.44
CA LYS A 320 23.32 22.31 17.91
C LYS A 320 24.47 23.30 17.79
N GLY A 321 25.70 22.88 18.10
CA GLY A 321 26.90 23.70 17.95
C GLY A 321 27.18 24.12 16.50
N LEU A 322 26.69 23.34 15.52
CA LEU A 322 26.74 23.65 14.10
C LEU A 322 25.54 24.47 13.60
N GLY A 323 24.63 24.88 14.48
CA GLY A 323 23.45 25.67 14.14
C GLY A 323 22.24 24.84 13.70
N ALA A 324 22.21 23.54 13.97
CA ALA A 324 21.03 22.72 13.69
C ALA A 324 19.83 23.14 14.56
N SER A 325 18.63 23.03 13.99
CA SER A 325 17.38 23.15 14.72
C SER A 325 17.30 22.08 15.83
N ASP A 326 16.45 22.32 16.82
CA ASP A 326 16.20 21.34 17.89
C ASP A 326 15.72 20.00 17.32
N TRP A 327 14.90 20.03 16.28
CA TRP A 327 14.36 18.84 15.65
C TRP A 327 15.44 18.04 14.90
N ILE A 328 16.24 18.69 14.03
CA ILE A 328 17.31 18.01 13.29
C ILE A 328 18.38 17.45 14.24
N ALA A 329 18.78 18.21 15.25
CA ALA A 329 19.71 17.71 16.27
C ALA A 329 19.15 16.48 17.00
N SER A 330 17.83 16.46 17.27
CA SER A 330 17.14 15.33 17.90
C SER A 330 17.07 14.10 16.98
N VAL A 331 16.77 14.29 15.69
CA VAL A 331 16.78 13.20 14.69
C VAL A 331 18.16 12.56 14.60
N LYS A 332 19.23 13.36 14.50
CA LYS A 332 20.61 12.87 14.48
C LYS A 332 20.98 12.12 15.77
N ALA A 333 20.63 12.68 16.92
CA ALA A 333 20.85 12.06 18.23
C ALA A 333 20.12 10.72 18.39
N SER A 334 18.95 10.59 17.79
CA SER A 334 18.12 9.39 17.87
C SER A 334 18.77 8.18 17.23
N ALA A 335 19.44 8.36 16.08
CA ALA A 335 20.17 7.26 15.44
C ALA A 335 21.27 6.71 16.38
N VAL A 336 22.02 7.59 17.04
CA VAL A 336 23.05 7.19 18.02
C VAL A 336 22.42 6.53 19.26
N SER A 337 21.29 7.06 19.76
CA SER A 337 20.54 6.43 20.85
C SER A 337 20.11 4.99 20.51
N ILE A 338 19.48 4.79 19.35
CA ILE A 338 18.99 3.49 18.88
C ILE A 338 20.17 2.50 18.82
N LEU A 339 21.28 2.89 18.19
CA LEU A 339 22.46 2.03 18.08
C LEU A 339 23.11 1.74 19.44
N GLN A 340 23.15 2.71 20.35
CA GLN A 340 23.70 2.50 21.70
C GLN A 340 22.86 1.51 22.51
N ILE A 341 21.53 1.66 22.46
CA ILE A 341 20.59 0.73 23.10
C ILE A 341 20.71 -0.64 22.46
N HIS A 342 20.83 -0.73 21.13
CA HIS A 342 20.97 -1.97 20.41
C HIS A 342 22.26 -2.73 20.80
N ASP A 343 23.40 -2.03 20.85
CA ASP A 343 24.67 -2.60 21.31
C ASP A 343 24.57 -3.16 22.73
N ASP A 344 23.97 -2.43 23.66
CA ASP A 344 23.79 -2.89 25.06
C ASP A 344 22.84 -4.09 25.17
N LYS A 345 21.74 -4.10 24.42
CA LYS A 345 20.70 -5.13 24.55
C LYS A 345 21.00 -6.40 23.77
N ASN A 346 21.70 -6.29 22.65
CA ASN A 346 21.93 -7.41 21.73
C ASN A 346 23.41 -7.82 21.64
N GLY A 347 24.32 -7.10 22.29
CA GLY A 347 25.75 -7.41 22.30
C GLY A 347 26.50 -7.04 21.02
N THR A 348 25.86 -6.27 20.13
CA THR A 348 26.50 -5.71 18.93
C THR A 348 27.56 -4.67 19.31
N SER A 349 28.24 -4.10 18.31
CA SER A 349 29.32 -3.14 18.53
C SER A 349 29.34 -2.06 17.46
N PHE A 350 28.16 -1.62 17.03
CA PHE A 350 27.98 -0.62 15.99
C PHE A 350 28.61 0.73 16.35
N LEU A 351 28.62 1.10 17.63
CA LEU A 351 29.21 2.35 18.12
C LEU A 351 30.62 2.18 18.69
N LYS A 352 31.30 1.04 18.49
CA LYS A 352 32.66 0.82 19.01
C LYS A 352 33.65 1.88 18.55
N ASN A 353 33.49 2.39 17.33
CA ASN A 353 34.36 3.38 16.71
C ASN A 353 33.76 4.80 16.75
N TYR A 354 32.71 5.03 17.54
CA TYR A 354 32.07 6.34 17.64
C TYR A 354 33.05 7.37 18.23
N ASP A 355 33.28 8.46 17.50
CA ASP A 355 34.21 9.51 17.88
C ASP A 355 33.47 10.83 18.17
N MET A 356 33.46 11.21 19.45
CA MET A 356 32.87 12.46 19.94
C MET A 356 33.71 13.69 19.57
N LYS A 357 34.99 13.51 19.22
CA LYS A 357 35.89 14.61 18.85
C LYS A 357 35.93 14.84 17.35
N SER A 358 35.39 13.92 16.56
CA SER A 358 35.32 14.04 15.11
C SER A 358 34.45 15.24 14.72
N GLY A 359 34.99 16.09 13.86
CA GLY A 359 34.24 17.18 13.20
C GLY A 359 33.45 16.70 11.97
N SER A 360 33.35 15.39 11.74
CA SER A 360 32.65 14.83 10.58
C SER A 360 31.16 15.16 10.64
N THR A 361 30.66 15.79 9.57
CA THR A 361 29.23 16.06 9.34
C THR A 361 28.56 15.00 8.49
N SER A 362 29.33 14.03 7.96
CA SER A 362 28.76 12.89 7.24
C SER A 362 28.30 11.83 8.24
N ASN A 363 29.23 11.22 8.97
CA ASN A 363 28.96 10.17 9.95
C ASN A 363 30.04 10.18 11.04
N ARG A 364 29.65 9.95 12.30
CA ARG A 364 30.53 9.90 13.48
C ARG A 364 30.59 8.54 14.18
N ILE A 365 29.91 7.51 13.67
CA ILE A 365 29.97 6.14 14.24
C ILE A 365 31.25 5.37 13.85
N GLY A 366 32.04 5.88 12.89
CA GLY A 366 33.34 5.33 12.52
C GLY A 366 33.31 4.00 11.77
N ARG A 367 32.23 3.75 11.02
CA ARG A 367 32.01 2.59 10.12
C ARG A 367 30.92 2.90 9.10
N ASP A 368 30.65 1.97 8.17
CA ASP A 368 29.45 2.02 7.32
C ASP A 368 28.18 2.19 8.15
N PRO A 369 27.18 2.93 7.63
CA PRO A 369 25.85 2.97 8.22
C PRO A 369 25.27 1.58 8.49
N VAL A 370 24.51 1.46 9.57
CA VAL A 370 23.83 0.21 9.91
C VAL A 370 22.53 0.12 9.12
N LEU A 371 22.52 -0.78 8.14
CA LEU A 371 21.31 -1.16 7.39
C LEU A 371 20.70 -2.38 8.09
N CYS A 372 19.57 -2.19 8.77
CA CYS A 372 18.94 -3.20 9.63
C CYS A 372 18.72 -4.54 8.90
N GLN A 373 18.32 -4.45 7.63
CA GLN A 373 17.98 -5.58 6.78
C GLN A 373 19.20 -6.39 6.30
N LYS A 374 20.43 -5.92 6.56
CA LYS A 374 21.64 -6.76 6.35
C LYS A 374 21.73 -7.89 7.39
N CYS A 375 20.99 -7.78 8.50
CA CYS A 375 20.92 -8.78 9.56
C CYS A 375 19.51 -9.35 9.75
N HIS A 376 18.49 -8.50 9.70
CA HIS A 376 17.09 -8.88 9.93
C HIS A 376 16.36 -9.13 8.62
N ALA A 377 15.65 -10.25 8.47
CA ALA A 377 14.71 -10.41 7.36
C ALA A 377 13.61 -9.34 7.38
N ASP A 378 13.19 -8.93 6.19
CA ASP A 378 12.17 -7.92 5.96
C ASP A 378 11.52 -8.14 4.58
N ASN A 379 10.30 -8.68 4.61
CA ASN A 379 9.54 -8.97 3.40
C ASN A 379 9.16 -7.70 2.62
N VAL A 380 9.11 -6.52 3.25
CA VAL A 380 8.73 -5.25 2.58
C VAL A 380 9.64 -4.97 1.39
N ILE A 381 10.94 -5.24 1.56
CA ILE A 381 11.95 -4.99 0.53
C ILE A 381 12.48 -6.29 -0.10
N GLY A 382 11.88 -7.44 0.20
CA GLY A 382 12.29 -8.73 -0.37
C GLY A 382 13.53 -9.37 0.26
N VAL A 383 13.93 -8.96 1.48
CA VAL A 383 14.99 -9.66 2.24
C VAL A 383 14.35 -10.81 3.01
N LEU A 384 14.42 -12.02 2.44
CA LEU A 384 13.70 -13.19 2.98
C LEU A 384 14.52 -13.99 4.01
N ASN A 385 15.80 -13.70 4.17
CA ASN A 385 16.70 -14.45 5.03
C ASN A 385 17.38 -13.56 6.07
N SER A 386 17.15 -13.84 7.35
CA SER A 386 17.94 -13.26 8.45
C SER A 386 19.33 -13.90 8.53
N ARG A 387 20.31 -13.11 8.97
CA ARG A 387 21.58 -13.64 9.49
C ARG A 387 21.34 -14.45 10.77
N THR A 388 22.28 -15.33 11.12
CA THR A 388 22.28 -15.99 12.42
C THR A 388 22.92 -15.11 13.50
N VAL A 389 22.65 -15.39 14.77
CA VAL A 389 23.31 -14.71 15.89
C VAL A 389 24.83 -14.94 15.84
N GLY A 390 25.27 -16.12 15.40
CA GLY A 390 26.69 -16.45 15.21
C GLY A 390 27.34 -15.60 14.11
N ASP A 391 26.65 -15.37 12.99
CA ASP A 391 27.16 -14.52 11.91
C ASP A 391 27.43 -13.08 12.35
N VAL A 392 26.61 -12.57 13.28
CA VAL A 392 26.68 -11.16 13.71
C VAL A 392 27.56 -10.97 14.94
N LEU A 393 27.51 -11.89 15.91
CA LEU A 393 28.23 -11.76 17.19
C LEU A 393 29.54 -12.57 17.27
N GLY A 394 29.75 -13.53 16.36
CA GLY A 394 30.95 -14.37 16.35
C GLY A 394 31.16 -15.09 17.70
N ASP A 395 32.33 -14.89 18.30
CA ASP A 395 32.69 -15.49 19.59
C ASP A 395 31.94 -14.90 20.80
N LYS A 396 31.28 -13.75 20.64
CA LYS A 396 30.40 -13.21 21.67
C LYS A 396 29.05 -13.93 21.73
N ALA A 397 28.67 -14.67 20.68
CA ALA A 397 27.46 -15.47 20.69
C ALA A 397 27.63 -16.65 21.65
N LYS A 398 26.59 -16.93 22.45
CA LYS A 398 26.52 -18.18 23.20
C LYS A 398 26.53 -19.36 22.22
N PRO A 399 27.25 -20.46 22.49
CA PRO A 399 27.35 -21.60 21.58
C PRO A 399 25.98 -22.12 21.10
N GLU A 400 24.99 -22.18 22.00
CA GLU A 400 23.63 -22.63 21.73
C GLU A 400 22.83 -21.67 20.83
N ASP A 401 23.20 -20.39 20.77
CA ASP A 401 22.53 -19.36 19.98
C ASP A 401 23.17 -19.18 18.60
N LYS A 402 24.39 -19.67 18.35
CA LYS A 402 25.16 -19.38 17.13
C LYS A 402 24.38 -19.68 15.84
N GLY A 403 23.65 -20.79 15.78
CA GLY A 403 22.86 -21.17 14.61
C GLY A 403 21.46 -20.54 14.55
N ARG A 404 21.03 -19.78 15.56
CA ARG A 404 19.68 -19.24 15.63
C ARG A 404 19.54 -18.03 14.68
N PRO A 405 18.54 -18.02 13.78
CA PRO A 405 18.25 -16.83 12.98
C PRO A 405 17.89 -15.64 13.87
N ILE A 406 18.33 -14.46 13.46
CA ILE A 406 17.88 -13.19 14.04
C ILE A 406 16.40 -12.99 13.67
N VAL A 407 15.58 -12.56 14.63
CA VAL A 407 14.15 -12.31 14.39
C VAL A 407 13.97 -11.24 13.32
N PRO A 408 12.92 -11.30 12.48
CA PRO A 408 12.71 -10.32 11.42
C PRO A 408 12.49 -8.91 11.99
N LEU A 409 12.79 -7.89 11.18
CA LEU A 409 12.83 -6.49 11.63
C LEU A 409 11.49 -6.05 12.22
N THR A 410 10.40 -6.41 11.54
CA THR A 410 9.03 -6.12 12.00
C THR A 410 8.74 -6.77 13.36
N GLU A 411 9.18 -8.01 13.62
CA GLU A 411 9.01 -8.66 14.94
C GLU A 411 9.83 -7.97 16.01
N ALA A 412 11.09 -7.64 15.70
CA ALA A 412 12.01 -7.00 16.64
C ALA A 412 11.45 -5.65 17.13
N MET A 413 10.98 -4.81 16.20
CA MET A 413 10.45 -3.48 16.53
C MET A 413 9.15 -3.58 17.33
N HIS A 414 8.18 -4.36 16.88
CA HIS A 414 6.90 -4.49 17.59
C HIS A 414 7.04 -5.11 18.97
N SER A 415 7.89 -6.13 19.10
CA SER A 415 8.11 -6.81 20.40
C SER A 415 8.70 -5.89 21.45
N VAL A 416 9.49 -4.87 21.06
CA VAL A 416 10.00 -3.87 22.00
C VAL A 416 8.91 -2.85 22.33
N HIS A 417 8.31 -2.24 21.31
CA HIS A 417 7.44 -1.07 21.52
C HIS A 417 6.06 -1.45 22.04
N LEU A 418 5.40 -2.47 21.48
CA LEU A 418 4.07 -2.89 21.92
C LEU A 418 4.11 -3.66 23.24
N LEU A 419 5.22 -4.29 23.60
CA LEU A 419 5.35 -4.98 24.89
C LEU A 419 5.84 -4.05 25.99
N LYS A 420 6.94 -3.33 25.76
CA LYS A 420 7.63 -2.59 26.82
C LYS A 420 7.08 -1.19 27.04
N GLN A 421 6.53 -0.56 26.00
CA GLN A 421 5.99 0.80 26.05
C GLN A 421 4.67 0.86 25.24
N PRO A 422 3.62 0.12 25.64
CA PRO A 422 2.37 0.01 24.88
C PRO A 422 1.54 1.30 24.82
N MET A 423 1.82 2.28 25.68
CA MET A 423 1.20 3.61 25.69
C MET A 423 -0.33 3.60 25.48
N PRO A 424 -1.11 2.89 26.31
CA PRO A 424 -2.55 2.80 26.11
C PRO A 424 -3.26 4.13 26.38
N ASP A 425 -4.40 4.28 25.73
CA ASP A 425 -5.40 5.32 25.99
C ASP A 425 -6.41 4.87 27.06
N SER A 426 -7.44 5.67 27.34
CA SER A 426 -8.45 5.33 28.36
C SER A 426 -9.30 4.11 28.01
N GLU A 427 -9.32 3.73 26.74
CA GLU A 427 -10.08 2.59 26.21
C GLU A 427 -9.21 1.33 26.05
N GLY A 428 -7.92 1.41 26.37
CA GLY A 428 -6.94 0.33 26.25
C GLY A 428 -6.30 0.20 24.86
N ARG A 429 -6.47 1.17 23.95
CA ARG A 429 -5.85 1.15 22.63
C ARG A 429 -4.42 1.68 22.71
N THR A 430 -3.49 0.98 22.09
CA THR A 430 -2.08 1.41 22.05
C THR A 430 -1.91 2.64 21.14
N ALA A 431 -1.18 3.65 21.63
CA ALA A 431 -0.69 4.78 20.83
C ALA A 431 0.71 4.53 20.24
N SER A 432 1.35 3.40 20.58
CA SER A 432 2.73 3.11 20.17
C SER A 432 2.89 2.99 18.66
N CYS A 433 1.80 2.72 17.93
CA CYS A 433 1.78 2.76 16.48
C CYS A 433 2.27 4.13 15.98
N GLN A 434 1.66 5.23 16.44
CA GLN A 434 1.99 6.59 16.02
C GLN A 434 3.33 7.11 16.57
N GLY A 435 3.96 6.36 17.48
CA GLY A 435 5.35 6.58 17.90
C GLY A 435 6.36 6.28 16.79
N CYS A 436 5.99 5.49 15.79
CA CYS A 436 6.86 5.13 14.67
C CYS A 436 6.18 5.32 13.31
N HIS A 437 4.89 5.04 13.22
CA HIS A 437 4.14 5.19 11.99
C HIS A 437 3.75 6.65 11.74
N PRO A 438 3.79 7.09 10.47
CA PRO A 438 3.41 8.42 9.98
C PRO A 438 2.20 9.04 10.68
N ALA A 439 2.29 10.31 11.08
CA ALA A 439 1.19 11.01 11.74
C ALA A 439 1.17 12.52 11.45
N HIS A 440 2.08 13.03 10.62
CA HIS A 440 2.09 14.45 10.29
C HIS A 440 0.87 14.86 9.48
N ARG A 441 0.40 16.09 9.72
CA ARG A 441 -0.76 16.68 9.05
C ARG A 441 -0.30 17.49 7.84
N GLN A 442 -1.14 17.53 6.81
CA GLN A 442 -0.86 18.33 5.62
C GLN A 442 -0.68 19.83 5.92
N ASP A 443 -1.35 20.38 6.93
CA ASP A 443 -1.24 21.80 7.30
C ASP A 443 0.01 22.14 8.13
N GLY A 444 0.88 21.16 8.39
CA GLY A 444 2.08 21.32 9.22
C GLY A 444 1.79 21.57 10.71
N GLY A 445 0.53 21.53 11.13
CA GLY A 445 0.13 21.76 12.51
C GLY A 445 0.55 20.60 13.43
N MET A 446 1.15 20.91 14.57
CA MET A 446 1.49 19.91 15.61
C MET A 446 0.45 19.85 16.74
N GLN A 447 -0.61 20.67 16.67
CA GLN A 447 -1.68 20.65 17.65
C GLN A 447 -2.52 19.36 17.51
N GLY A 448 -2.68 18.61 18.61
CA GLY A 448 -3.41 17.34 18.59
C GLY A 448 -2.61 16.17 18.01
N TYR A 449 -1.29 16.32 17.89
CA TYR A 449 -0.39 15.22 17.52
C TYR A 449 -0.44 14.09 18.57
N PRO A 450 -0.43 12.80 18.16
CA PRO A 450 -0.65 11.68 19.06
C PRO A 450 0.48 11.45 20.09
N ILE A 451 1.70 11.88 19.76
CA ILE A 451 2.90 11.66 20.59
C ILE A 451 3.50 13.01 21.01
N THR A 452 3.69 13.21 22.31
CA THR A 452 4.31 14.44 22.82
C THR A 452 5.80 14.50 22.46
N ALA A 453 6.39 15.70 22.50
CA ALA A 453 7.82 15.89 22.24
C ALA A 453 8.74 15.12 23.24
N ASP A 454 8.22 14.75 24.41
CA ASP A 454 8.90 13.89 25.38
C ASP A 454 8.51 12.39 25.27
N GLY A 455 7.84 12.00 24.19
CA GLY A 455 7.61 10.59 23.84
C GLY A 455 6.51 9.91 24.64
N LYS A 456 5.48 10.65 25.06
CA LYS A 456 4.31 10.12 25.78
C LYS A 456 3.07 10.13 24.88
N ASN A 457 2.08 9.31 25.25
CA ASN A 457 0.75 9.38 24.62
C ASN A 457 0.02 10.67 25.03
N ALA A 458 -0.21 11.56 24.06
CA ALA A 458 -0.95 12.81 24.28
C ALA A 458 -2.44 12.56 24.65
N TYR A 459 -2.96 11.38 24.33
CA TYR A 459 -4.34 10.95 24.53
C TYR A 459 -4.48 9.85 25.60
N ALA A 460 -3.50 9.71 26.51
CA ALA A 460 -3.51 8.66 27.55
C ALA A 460 -4.79 8.62 28.42
N THR A 461 -5.45 9.76 28.61
CA THR A 461 -6.70 9.90 29.39
C THR A 461 -7.95 10.03 28.53
N ARG A 462 -7.80 9.86 27.22
CA ARG A 462 -8.85 10.03 26.20
C ARG A 462 -8.77 8.87 25.19
N ASP A 463 -9.48 9.00 24.07
CA ASP A 463 -9.42 8.06 22.95
C ASP A 463 -8.34 8.51 21.96
N ASN A 464 -7.43 7.62 21.58
CA ASN A 464 -6.39 7.92 20.58
C ASN A 464 -6.97 8.33 19.22
N ARG A 465 -8.20 7.90 18.90
CA ARG A 465 -8.89 8.29 17.65
C ARG A 465 -9.30 9.76 17.62
N ASP A 466 -9.16 10.49 18.73
CA ASP A 466 -9.32 11.94 18.77
C ASP A 466 -8.06 12.71 18.36
N ALA A 467 -6.99 12.02 17.97
CA ALA A 467 -5.81 12.64 17.40
C ALA A 467 -6.18 13.45 16.14
N ALA A 468 -5.53 14.59 15.98
CA ALA A 468 -5.86 15.53 14.92
C ALA A 468 -5.26 15.07 13.59
N GLY A 469 -5.98 14.28 12.79
CA GLY A 469 -5.58 13.97 11.42
C GLY A 469 -4.22 13.24 11.32
N GLY A 470 -3.69 13.16 10.10
CA GLY A 470 -2.39 12.59 9.76
C GLY A 470 -2.52 11.42 8.80
N CYS A 471 -1.41 10.76 8.42
CA CYS A 471 -1.44 9.67 7.43
C CYS A 471 -2.39 8.51 7.76
N TYR A 472 -2.80 8.31 9.02
CA TYR A 472 -3.74 7.25 9.41
C TYR A 472 -5.02 7.74 10.09
N VAL A 473 -4.95 8.78 10.91
CA VAL A 473 -6.12 9.22 11.69
C VAL A 473 -6.97 10.11 10.80
N GLY A 474 -8.17 9.65 10.45
CA GLY A 474 -9.09 10.39 9.57
C GLY A 474 -8.69 10.46 8.09
N ARG A 475 -7.63 9.73 7.67
CA ARG A 475 -7.22 9.62 6.28
C ARG A 475 -7.82 8.44 5.51
N ASP A 476 -8.16 7.39 6.23
CA ASP A 476 -8.83 6.22 5.68
C ASP A 476 -10.32 6.25 6.05
N VAL A 477 -11.18 5.77 5.16
CA VAL A 477 -12.63 5.63 5.35
C VAL A 477 -13.05 5.03 6.67
N HIS A 478 -12.28 4.04 7.13
CA HIS A 478 -12.60 3.28 8.33
C HIS A 478 -12.25 4.08 9.59
N ALA A 479 -11.44 5.14 9.48
CA ALA A 479 -11.08 6.06 10.55
C ALA A 479 -11.73 7.46 10.40
N ASN A 480 -12.50 7.72 9.34
CA ASN A 480 -13.13 9.01 9.09
C ASN A 480 -14.54 9.09 9.72
N PRO A 481 -14.74 9.85 10.83
CA PRO A 481 -16.05 10.00 11.46
C PRO A 481 -17.07 10.76 10.58
N GLY A 482 -16.61 11.43 9.52
CA GLY A 482 -17.41 12.19 8.57
C GLY A 482 -17.95 11.39 7.39
N LYS A 483 -17.58 10.10 7.25
CA LYS A 483 -17.91 9.22 6.10
C LYS A 483 -19.37 9.30 5.62
N ASP A 484 -20.31 9.46 6.55
CA ASP A 484 -21.76 9.45 6.25
C ASP A 484 -22.35 10.85 6.04
N THR A 485 -21.52 11.88 5.97
CA THR A 485 -21.95 13.29 5.94
C THR A 485 -21.09 14.18 5.04
N ASP A 486 -20.13 13.60 4.32
CA ASP A 486 -19.16 14.34 3.51
C ASP A 486 -19.50 14.39 2.02
N GLY A 487 -20.68 13.89 1.62
CA GLY A 487 -21.14 13.88 0.23
C GLY A 487 -20.58 12.74 -0.63
N ALA A 488 -19.89 11.78 -0.02
CA ALA A 488 -19.42 10.54 -0.64
C ALA A 488 -19.95 9.29 0.08
N GLU A 489 -21.18 9.37 0.59
CA GLU A 489 -21.77 8.31 1.40
C GLU A 489 -21.85 6.99 0.62
N THR A 490 -21.39 5.90 1.23
CA THR A 490 -21.50 4.55 0.66
C THR A 490 -22.05 3.58 1.70
N PRO A 491 -22.92 2.63 1.31
CA PRO A 491 -23.28 1.53 2.18
C PRO A 491 -22.05 0.68 2.54
N GLU A 492 -22.06 0.07 3.72
CA GLU A 492 -20.89 -0.70 4.20
C GLU A 492 -20.93 -2.19 3.83
N HIS A 493 -22.10 -2.78 3.53
CA HIS A 493 -22.24 -4.20 3.15
C HIS A 493 -21.40 -5.17 4.00
N LEU A 494 -21.71 -5.30 5.29
CA LEU A 494 -20.87 -5.99 6.27
C LEU A 494 -21.25 -7.48 6.47
N ASN A 495 -20.23 -8.31 6.69
CA ASN A 495 -20.38 -9.69 7.18
C ASN A 495 -20.57 -9.71 8.72
N ALA A 496 -20.53 -10.88 9.36
CA ALA A 496 -20.73 -10.99 10.81
C ALA A 496 -19.64 -10.28 11.64
N ILE A 497 -18.38 -10.36 11.21
CA ILE A 497 -17.25 -9.65 11.84
C ILE A 497 -17.42 -8.14 11.68
N GLY A 498 -17.67 -7.67 10.46
CA GLY A 498 -17.86 -6.25 10.17
C GLY A 498 -19.00 -5.64 10.98
N LYS A 499 -20.16 -6.32 11.05
CA LYS A 499 -21.31 -5.88 11.86
C LYS A 499 -20.96 -5.76 13.34
N TRP A 500 -20.16 -6.69 13.87
CA TRP A 500 -19.70 -6.62 15.25
C TRP A 500 -18.76 -5.45 15.48
N LEU A 501 -17.77 -5.24 14.61
CA LEU A 501 -16.85 -4.11 14.69
C LEU A 501 -17.59 -2.76 14.56
N GLN A 502 -18.57 -2.68 13.66
CA GLN A 502 -19.42 -1.50 13.53
C GLN A 502 -20.19 -1.20 14.82
N ALA A 503 -20.83 -2.21 15.41
CA ALA A 503 -21.67 -2.03 16.59
C ALA A 503 -20.89 -1.75 17.88
N ASN A 504 -19.67 -2.27 18.01
CA ASN A 504 -18.91 -2.27 19.26
C ASN A 504 -17.66 -1.38 19.25
N VAL A 505 -17.09 -1.08 18.08
CA VAL A 505 -15.81 -0.37 17.95
C VAL A 505 -15.96 0.91 17.14
N SER A 506 -16.31 0.79 15.87
CA SER A 506 -16.34 1.90 14.91
C SER A 506 -17.47 2.87 15.20
N ASN A 507 -18.70 2.37 15.29
CA ASN A 507 -19.94 3.16 15.38
C ASN A 507 -20.19 4.16 14.23
N ILE A 508 -19.46 4.04 13.12
CA ILE A 508 -19.78 4.71 11.84
C ILE A 508 -20.88 3.90 11.11
N GLY A 509 -21.68 4.54 10.26
CA GLY A 509 -22.70 3.88 9.43
C GLY A 509 -23.96 3.44 10.19
N ASN A 510 -24.01 3.59 11.51
CA ASN A 510 -25.12 3.12 12.35
C ASN A 510 -25.86 4.24 13.10
N GLY A 511 -25.64 5.50 12.72
CA GLY A 511 -26.29 6.68 13.31
C GLY A 511 -25.75 7.11 14.68
N LYS A 512 -24.76 6.41 15.24
CA LYS A 512 -24.17 6.74 16.56
C LYS A 512 -22.99 7.72 16.51
N LYS A 513 -22.60 8.22 15.34
CA LYS A 513 -21.49 9.17 15.13
C LYS A 513 -20.19 8.69 15.78
N GLY A 514 -19.79 7.47 15.45
CA GLY A 514 -18.58 6.84 15.96
C GLY A 514 -17.28 7.46 15.46
N LYS A 515 -16.16 6.91 15.93
CA LYS A 515 -14.80 7.41 15.65
C LYS A 515 -14.01 6.50 14.70
N GLY A 516 -14.66 5.47 14.16
CA GLY A 516 -14.01 4.52 13.26
C GLY A 516 -13.16 3.46 13.97
N LEU A 517 -12.45 2.68 13.17
CA LEU A 517 -11.59 1.59 13.60
C LEU A 517 -10.21 2.11 14.01
N TRP A 518 -9.50 1.30 14.79
CA TRP A 518 -8.09 1.50 15.13
C TRP A 518 -7.20 0.45 14.46
N CYS A 519 -5.89 0.71 14.39
CA CYS A 519 -4.93 -0.12 13.67
C CYS A 519 -5.04 -1.60 14.03
N THR A 520 -5.23 -1.91 15.32
CA THR A 520 -5.29 -3.28 15.84
C THR A 520 -6.58 -4.02 15.50
N ASN A 521 -7.63 -3.34 15.04
CA ASN A 521 -8.85 -3.96 14.55
C ASN A 521 -8.66 -4.54 13.13
N CYS A 522 -7.72 -4.00 12.36
CA CYS A 522 -7.37 -4.47 11.02
C CYS A 522 -6.14 -5.38 11.04
N HIS A 523 -5.11 -5.02 11.80
CA HIS A 523 -3.85 -5.76 11.92
C HIS A 523 -3.88 -6.74 13.09
N SER A 524 -4.63 -7.84 12.94
CA SER A 524 -4.78 -8.85 14.00
C SER A 524 -4.43 -10.27 13.52
N GLN A 525 -4.32 -11.19 14.49
CA GLN A 525 -4.14 -12.62 14.19
C GLN A 525 -5.34 -13.21 13.43
N LEU A 526 -6.52 -12.57 13.47
CA LEU A 526 -7.72 -13.12 12.82
C LEU A 526 -7.56 -13.23 11.30
N SER A 527 -6.97 -12.23 10.63
CA SER A 527 -6.75 -12.28 9.17
C SER A 527 -6.00 -13.56 8.77
N ARG A 528 -4.98 -13.96 9.54
CA ARG A 528 -4.20 -15.20 9.33
C ARG A 528 -5.04 -16.46 9.53
N GLU A 529 -5.85 -16.47 10.58
CA GLU A 529 -6.75 -17.60 10.87
C GLU A 529 -7.79 -17.80 9.76
N LEU A 530 -8.35 -16.71 9.25
CA LEU A 530 -9.30 -16.73 8.15
C LEU A 530 -8.60 -17.17 6.85
N TYR A 531 -7.42 -16.58 6.54
CA TYR A 531 -6.62 -16.90 5.36
C TYR A 531 -6.25 -18.38 5.28
N GLN A 532 -5.76 -18.97 6.37
CA GLN A 532 -5.39 -20.39 6.40
C GLN A 532 -6.55 -21.30 5.97
N ARG A 533 -7.78 -20.93 6.32
CA ARG A 533 -8.99 -21.75 6.14
C ARG A 533 -9.75 -21.46 4.85
N ASP A 534 -9.25 -20.54 4.02
CA ASP A 534 -9.82 -20.33 2.70
C ASP A 534 -9.41 -21.42 1.72
N ASN A 535 -10.34 -21.83 0.86
CA ASN A 535 -10.07 -22.54 -0.38
C ASN A 535 -11.14 -22.13 -1.38
N LEU A 536 -10.97 -20.92 -1.90
CA LEU A 536 -11.95 -20.22 -2.72
C LEU A 536 -11.97 -20.79 -4.14
N GLN A 537 -13.17 -20.91 -4.69
CA GLN A 537 -13.38 -21.16 -6.12
C GLN A 537 -13.65 -19.84 -6.84
N ASN A 538 -14.37 -18.92 -6.19
CA ASN A 538 -14.56 -17.54 -6.63
C ASN A 538 -14.67 -16.65 -5.39
N ALA A 539 -13.73 -15.72 -5.24
CA ALA A 539 -13.60 -14.81 -4.10
C ALA A 539 -14.71 -13.77 -4.06
N PHE A 540 -15.08 -13.18 -5.20
CA PHE A 540 -16.16 -12.19 -5.28
C PHE A 540 -17.50 -12.77 -4.87
N MET A 541 -17.76 -14.05 -5.18
CA MET A 541 -19.01 -14.72 -4.80
C MET A 541 -18.87 -15.53 -3.50
N GLN A 542 -17.69 -15.54 -2.88
CA GLN A 542 -17.38 -16.35 -1.68
C GLN A 542 -17.78 -17.82 -1.81
N THR A 543 -17.56 -18.40 -2.99
CA THR A 543 -17.78 -19.83 -3.24
C THR A 543 -16.51 -20.63 -2.94
N GLY A 544 -16.68 -21.91 -2.57
CA GLY A 544 -15.61 -22.73 -2.01
C GLY A 544 -15.66 -22.77 -0.48
N GLU A 545 -14.51 -22.91 0.15
CA GLU A 545 -14.38 -22.94 1.61
C GLU A 545 -13.91 -21.58 2.14
N THR A 546 -14.63 -21.01 3.10
CA THR A 546 -14.19 -19.81 3.82
C THR A 546 -14.96 -19.66 5.14
N LEU A 547 -14.33 -19.00 6.11
CA LEU A 547 -14.96 -18.62 7.38
C LEU A 547 -15.65 -17.24 7.33
N ARG A 548 -15.34 -16.41 6.32
CA ARG A 548 -15.80 -15.00 6.26
C ARG A 548 -17.31 -14.84 6.06
N ASN A 549 -17.99 -15.90 5.65
CA ASN A 549 -19.45 -15.95 5.50
C ASN A 549 -20.16 -16.66 6.67
N LYS A 550 -19.45 -16.94 7.77
CA LYS A 550 -19.99 -17.66 8.95
C LYS A 550 -20.34 -16.71 10.10
N SER A 551 -21.10 -17.22 11.07
CA SER A 551 -21.35 -16.51 12.33
C SER A 551 -20.10 -16.45 13.20
N LEU A 552 -20.06 -15.52 14.16
CA LEU A 552 -18.92 -15.40 15.09
C LEU A 552 -18.70 -16.67 15.92
N ASP A 553 -19.76 -17.38 16.31
CA ASP A 553 -19.66 -18.63 17.06
C ASP A 553 -19.02 -19.74 16.24
N GLU A 554 -19.37 -19.84 14.95
CA GLU A 554 -18.74 -20.78 14.02
C GLU A 554 -17.27 -20.45 13.77
N ILE A 555 -16.94 -19.16 13.62
CA ILE A 555 -15.56 -18.69 13.46
C ILE A 555 -14.75 -19.04 14.70
N ALA A 556 -15.25 -18.67 15.90
CA ALA A 556 -14.58 -18.94 17.17
C ALA A 556 -14.33 -20.44 17.35
N LYS A 557 -15.33 -21.29 17.06
CA LYS A 557 -15.22 -22.74 17.09
C LYS A 557 -14.16 -23.26 16.10
N ALA A 558 -14.14 -22.75 14.87
CA ALA A 558 -13.21 -23.19 13.83
C ALA A 558 -11.75 -22.80 14.12
N ILE A 559 -11.52 -21.72 14.88
CA ILE A 559 -10.19 -21.30 15.32
C ILE A 559 -9.83 -21.81 16.73
N GLY A 560 -10.74 -22.53 17.38
CA GLY A 560 -10.49 -23.19 18.68
C GLY A 560 -10.50 -22.25 19.88
N VAL A 561 -11.26 -21.16 19.83
CA VAL A 561 -11.42 -20.20 20.93
C VAL A 561 -12.89 -20.04 21.31
N SER A 562 -13.16 -19.42 22.46
CA SER A 562 -14.53 -18.98 22.79
C SER A 562 -14.92 -17.75 21.99
N THR A 563 -16.21 -17.54 21.71
CA THR A 563 -16.70 -16.31 21.08
C THR A 563 -16.23 -15.07 21.83
N LYS A 564 -16.22 -15.13 23.16
CA LYS A 564 -15.72 -14.00 23.98
C LYS A 564 -14.24 -13.71 23.73
N GLU A 565 -13.42 -14.73 23.53
CA GLU A 565 -12.01 -14.56 23.22
C GLU A 565 -11.78 -14.05 21.78
N LEU A 566 -12.57 -14.51 20.80
CA LEU A 566 -12.60 -13.93 19.45
C LEU A 566 -12.88 -12.42 19.52
N GLU A 567 -13.92 -12.02 20.24
CA GLU A 567 -14.29 -10.61 20.42
C GLU A 567 -13.17 -9.77 21.07
N THR A 568 -12.63 -10.23 22.20
CA THR A 568 -11.74 -9.38 23.02
C THR A 568 -10.27 -9.46 22.67
N LYS A 569 -9.81 -10.49 21.94
CA LYS A 569 -8.39 -10.65 21.59
C LYS A 569 -8.10 -10.65 20.10
N TYR A 570 -9.09 -10.91 19.25
CA TYR A 570 -8.90 -10.97 17.80
C TYR A 570 -9.58 -9.80 17.07
N LEU A 571 -10.76 -9.37 17.53
CA LEU A 571 -11.51 -8.26 16.94
C LEU A 571 -11.20 -6.91 17.57
N ASP A 572 -11.21 -6.82 18.90
CA ASP A 572 -10.88 -5.57 19.63
C ASP A 572 -9.81 -5.82 20.71
N PRO A 573 -8.58 -6.18 20.32
CA PRO A 573 -7.49 -6.40 21.27
C PRO A 573 -7.08 -5.10 21.97
N LYS A 574 -6.91 -5.18 23.29
CA LYS A 574 -6.62 -4.04 24.18
C LYS A 574 -5.43 -4.33 25.08
N VAL A 575 -4.60 -3.32 25.32
CA VAL A 575 -3.44 -3.39 26.21
C VAL A 575 -3.88 -3.80 27.63
N VAL A 576 -3.13 -4.71 28.24
CA VAL A 576 -3.34 -5.13 29.63
C VAL A 576 -2.04 -4.90 30.40
N LEU A 577 -1.96 -3.78 31.10
CA LEU A 577 -0.72 -3.39 31.79
C LEU A 577 -0.38 -4.29 32.98
N ASP A 578 0.90 -4.60 33.13
CA ASP A 578 1.49 -5.15 34.35
C ASP A 578 1.87 -4.03 35.35
N SER A 579 2.43 -4.40 36.51
CA SER A 579 2.84 -3.44 37.53
C SER A 579 3.99 -2.51 37.10
N LYS A 580 4.62 -2.77 35.94
CA LYS A 580 5.71 -1.98 35.36
C LYS A 580 5.23 -1.13 34.18
N GLY A 581 3.93 -1.13 33.88
CA GLY A 581 3.37 -0.42 32.72
C GLY A 581 3.71 -1.10 31.38
N GLN A 582 4.07 -2.38 31.39
CA GLN A 582 4.31 -3.17 30.18
C GLN A 582 3.04 -3.94 29.82
N ASP A 583 2.83 -4.25 28.55
CA ASP A 583 1.73 -5.13 28.16
C ASP A 583 1.96 -6.54 28.71
N THR A 584 0.92 -7.14 29.28
CA THR A 584 1.04 -8.46 29.91
C THR A 584 1.02 -9.53 28.84
N PRO A 585 2.10 -10.33 28.69
CA PRO A 585 2.18 -11.35 27.65
C PRO A 585 0.96 -12.29 27.64
N GLY A 586 0.33 -12.43 26.48
CA GLY A 586 -0.80 -13.34 26.25
C GLY A 586 -2.17 -12.84 26.74
N LYS A 587 -2.26 -11.67 27.37
CA LYS A 587 -3.54 -11.13 27.86
C LYS A 587 -4.25 -10.19 26.88
N SER A 588 -3.50 -9.36 26.15
CA SER A 588 -4.06 -8.24 25.35
C SER A 588 -4.64 -8.61 23.99
N GLY A 589 -4.17 -9.69 23.38
CA GLY A 589 -4.48 -10.01 21.97
C GLY A 589 -3.57 -9.31 20.96
N ILE A 590 -3.05 -8.11 21.28
CA ILE A 590 -2.25 -7.25 20.39
C ILE A 590 -1.00 -7.97 19.86
N LEU A 591 -0.34 -8.74 20.72
CA LEU A 591 0.89 -9.44 20.39
C LEU A 591 0.68 -10.91 19.96
N LEU A 592 -0.56 -11.36 19.73
CA LEU A 592 -0.82 -12.74 19.31
C LEU A 592 -0.11 -13.09 17.99
N THR A 593 -0.05 -12.14 17.07
CA THR A 593 0.66 -12.25 15.79
C THR A 593 2.17 -12.44 15.95
N TRP A 594 2.71 -12.14 17.14
CA TRP A 594 4.12 -12.29 17.49
C TRP A 594 4.33 -13.37 18.57
N ALA A 595 3.26 -14.06 18.98
CA ALA A 595 3.37 -15.10 19.99
C ALA A 595 4.20 -16.27 19.47
N LYS A 596 5.00 -16.87 20.36
CA LYS A 596 5.80 -18.07 20.04
C LYS A 596 4.93 -19.22 19.54
N LYS A 597 3.74 -19.40 20.12
CA LYS A 597 2.74 -20.35 19.66
C LYS A 597 1.60 -19.59 19.01
N ARG A 598 1.54 -19.63 17.69
CA ARG A 598 0.49 -19.04 16.86
C ARG A 598 0.39 -19.81 15.55
N LEU A 599 -0.68 -19.56 14.80
CA LEU A 599 -0.78 -20.01 13.43
C LEU A 599 0.03 -19.08 12.51
N VAL A 600 0.85 -19.67 11.65
CA VAL A 600 1.43 -19.03 10.47
C VAL A 600 0.81 -19.73 9.25
N PRO A 601 0.15 -19.00 8.34
CA PRO A 601 -0.50 -19.63 7.20
C PRO A 601 0.46 -20.38 6.27
N ASP A 602 -0.07 -21.37 5.56
CA ASP A 602 0.66 -22.14 4.57
C ASP A 602 0.91 -21.33 3.28
N ILE A 603 2.11 -21.47 2.73
CA ILE A 603 2.54 -20.76 1.50
C ILE A 603 2.32 -21.60 0.24
N GLY A 604 2.42 -22.93 0.34
CA GLY A 604 2.31 -23.84 -0.80
C GLY A 604 2.58 -25.28 -0.40
N VAL A 605 2.50 -26.19 -1.37
CA VAL A 605 2.78 -27.62 -1.20
C VAL A 605 4.12 -27.97 -1.84
N ILE A 606 4.96 -28.71 -1.11
CA ILE A 606 6.27 -29.17 -1.57
C ILE A 606 6.33 -30.70 -1.66
N ALA A 607 7.27 -31.21 -2.46
CA ALA A 607 7.61 -32.63 -2.46
C ALA A 607 8.50 -32.99 -1.26
N LEU A 608 8.35 -34.22 -0.76
CA LEU A 608 9.14 -34.79 0.32
C LEU A 608 10.05 -35.91 -0.19
N LYS A 609 11.19 -36.08 0.48
CA LYS A 609 12.09 -37.22 0.33
C LYS A 609 12.48 -37.74 1.71
N GLY A 610 11.95 -38.91 2.07
CA GLY A 610 11.93 -39.37 3.46
C GLY A 610 11.05 -38.47 4.31
N ASP A 611 11.57 -38.04 5.46
CA ASP A 611 10.87 -37.17 6.41
C ASP A 611 11.12 -35.67 6.17
N GLY A 612 11.88 -35.31 5.11
CA GLY A 612 12.30 -33.94 4.82
C GLY A 612 11.91 -33.45 3.43
N PRO A 613 12.13 -32.16 3.13
CA PRO A 613 11.87 -31.60 1.81
C PRO A 613 12.74 -32.26 0.75
N MET A 614 12.18 -32.48 -0.44
CA MET A 614 12.96 -32.85 -1.61
C MET A 614 13.73 -31.63 -2.10
N VAL A 615 15.05 -31.69 -1.95
CA VAL A 615 15.98 -30.59 -2.26
C VAL A 615 16.82 -30.93 -3.49
N SER A 616 16.93 -29.97 -4.40
CA SER A 616 17.96 -29.93 -5.44
C SER A 616 19.03 -28.90 -5.10
N LYS A 617 20.22 -29.08 -5.67
CA LYS A 617 21.28 -28.08 -5.68
C LYS A 617 21.65 -27.76 -7.12
N ASP A 618 21.96 -26.51 -7.38
CA ASP A 618 22.50 -26.09 -8.67
C ASP A 618 24.04 -26.16 -8.68
N GLU A 619 24.65 -25.47 -9.65
CA GLU A 619 26.09 -25.53 -9.94
C GLU A 619 26.96 -24.86 -8.85
N ASP A 620 26.46 -23.82 -8.18
CA ASP A 620 27.16 -23.15 -7.08
C ASP A 620 26.75 -23.67 -5.70
N GLY A 621 25.79 -24.60 -5.68
CA GLY A 621 25.39 -25.36 -4.50
C GLY A 621 24.20 -24.76 -3.77
N ASP A 622 23.56 -23.74 -4.35
CA ASP A 622 22.35 -23.13 -3.85
C ASP A 622 21.20 -24.13 -3.84
N ILE A 623 20.44 -24.10 -2.76
CA ILE A 623 19.38 -25.06 -2.47
C ILE A 623 18.06 -24.56 -3.06
N SER A 624 17.31 -25.48 -3.67
CA SER A 624 15.91 -25.25 -4.04
C SER A 624 15.05 -26.44 -3.67
N VAL A 625 13.88 -26.18 -3.08
CA VAL A 625 12.85 -27.19 -2.85
C VAL A 625 11.91 -27.32 -4.05
N ALA A 626 11.40 -28.53 -4.27
CA ALA A 626 10.41 -28.77 -5.33
C ALA A 626 9.00 -28.33 -4.88
N ILE A 627 8.54 -27.17 -5.39
CA ILE A 627 7.16 -26.70 -5.21
C ILE A 627 6.25 -27.49 -6.15
N LEU A 628 5.24 -28.15 -5.59
CA LEU A 628 4.22 -28.90 -6.33
C LEU A 628 2.96 -28.08 -6.61
N SER A 629 2.65 -27.12 -5.74
CA SER A 629 1.50 -26.23 -5.91
C SER A 629 1.70 -24.92 -5.15
N ALA A 630 1.34 -23.81 -5.80
CA ALA A 630 1.22 -22.49 -5.17
C ALA A 630 -0.09 -22.32 -4.38
N ASN A 631 -1.11 -23.15 -4.61
CA ASN A 631 -2.29 -23.21 -3.75
C ASN A 631 -2.00 -24.19 -2.59
N PRO A 632 -1.88 -23.71 -1.34
CA PRO A 632 -1.61 -24.57 -0.18
C PRO A 632 -2.79 -25.46 0.22
N ALA A 633 -4.01 -25.12 -0.21
CA ALA A 633 -5.24 -25.85 0.10
C ALA A 633 -5.64 -26.86 -1.00
N VAL A 634 -4.76 -27.11 -1.97
CA VAL A 634 -5.00 -28.13 -3.01
C VAL A 634 -5.13 -29.52 -2.38
N ASP A 635 -5.95 -30.39 -2.97
CA ASP A 635 -5.93 -31.81 -2.59
C ASP A 635 -4.57 -32.41 -2.94
N ILE A 636 -3.74 -32.65 -1.92
CA ILE A 636 -2.39 -33.19 -2.07
C ILE A 636 -2.41 -34.54 -2.83
N LYS A 637 -3.47 -35.34 -2.70
CA LYS A 637 -3.60 -36.62 -3.41
C LYS A 637 -3.78 -36.46 -4.92
N SER A 638 -4.19 -35.27 -5.38
CA SER A 638 -4.32 -34.96 -6.79
C SER A 638 -2.99 -34.57 -7.44
N LEU A 639 -1.96 -34.28 -6.65
CA LEU A 639 -0.67 -33.83 -7.16
C LEU A 639 0.16 -34.99 -7.70
N THR A 640 0.83 -34.76 -8.82
CA THR A 640 1.83 -35.69 -9.34
C THR A 640 3.16 -35.48 -8.62
N LEU A 641 3.69 -36.54 -8.04
CA LEU A 641 4.98 -36.50 -7.35
C LEU A 641 6.14 -36.66 -8.35
N PRO A 642 7.22 -35.88 -8.20
CA PRO A 642 8.44 -36.07 -9.00
C PRO A 642 9.12 -37.40 -8.64
N GLU A 643 9.97 -37.88 -9.56
CA GLU A 643 10.68 -39.15 -9.37
C GLU A 643 11.53 -39.13 -8.08
N GLY A 644 11.41 -40.19 -7.28
CA GLY A 644 12.14 -40.33 -6.01
C GLY A 644 11.56 -39.54 -4.83
N ALA A 645 10.47 -38.79 -5.03
CA ALA A 645 9.70 -38.23 -3.92
C ALA A 645 8.93 -39.34 -3.18
N THR A 646 8.86 -39.20 -1.86
CA THR A 646 8.15 -40.15 -0.97
C THR A 646 6.79 -39.62 -0.52
N GLY A 647 6.49 -38.36 -0.80
CA GLY A 647 5.23 -37.72 -0.42
C GLY A 647 5.20 -36.24 -0.75
N ALA A 648 4.20 -35.54 -0.22
CA ALA A 648 4.03 -34.10 -0.34
C ALA A 648 3.35 -33.54 0.91
N THR A 649 3.63 -32.28 1.23
CA THR A 649 3.00 -31.58 2.36
C THR A 649 2.87 -30.10 2.09
N ALA A 650 1.81 -29.49 2.62
CA ALA A 650 1.76 -28.03 2.77
C ALA A 650 2.80 -27.59 3.81
N VAL A 651 3.37 -26.41 3.62
CA VAL A 651 4.36 -25.81 4.53
C VAL A 651 4.00 -24.36 4.85
N PRO A 652 4.31 -23.87 6.07
CA PRO A 652 4.02 -22.51 6.48
C PRO A 652 4.97 -21.51 5.82
N TYR A 653 4.58 -20.24 5.75
CA TYR A 653 5.43 -19.14 5.28
C TYR A 653 6.79 -19.07 5.99
N GLU A 654 6.85 -19.41 7.28
CA GLU A 654 8.10 -19.40 8.04
C GLU A 654 9.11 -20.48 7.61
N ALA A 655 8.68 -21.48 6.83
CA ALA A 655 9.58 -22.42 6.18
C ALA A 655 10.28 -21.81 4.95
N ALA A 656 9.66 -20.78 4.35
CA ALA A 656 10.14 -20.14 3.12
C ALA A 656 10.81 -18.79 3.33
N THR A 657 10.56 -18.10 4.44
CA THR A 657 11.14 -16.80 4.75
C THR A 657 11.28 -16.60 6.26
N HIS A 658 12.43 -16.11 6.70
CA HIS A 658 12.63 -15.65 8.09
C HIS A 658 11.79 -14.39 8.41
N GLY A 659 11.35 -13.66 7.38
CA GLY A 659 10.35 -12.60 7.45
C GLY A 659 8.94 -13.12 7.71
N ARG A 660 8.72 -14.44 7.70
CA ARG A 660 7.44 -15.11 7.89
C ARG A 660 6.35 -14.52 6.97
N ASP A 661 5.14 -14.33 7.46
CA ASP A 661 3.98 -13.86 6.70
C ASP A 661 3.73 -12.33 6.82
N TYR A 662 4.63 -11.60 7.48
CA TYR A 662 4.49 -10.16 7.67
C TYR A 662 4.62 -9.43 6.32
N TRP A 663 3.75 -8.45 6.07
CA TRP A 663 3.66 -7.71 4.79
C TRP A 663 3.28 -8.53 3.56
N LEU A 664 3.01 -9.83 3.73
CA LEU A 664 2.46 -10.71 2.70
C LEU A 664 0.94 -10.79 2.88
N SER A 665 0.22 -11.34 1.89
CA SER A 665 -1.24 -11.37 1.93
C SER A 665 -1.83 -11.92 3.23
N PRO A 666 -1.39 -13.07 3.77
CA PRO A 666 -1.97 -13.58 5.01
C PRO A 666 -1.80 -12.65 6.21
N GLY A 667 -0.75 -11.82 6.20
CA GLY A 667 -0.43 -10.92 7.28
C GLY A 667 -1.05 -9.53 7.19
N ALA A 668 -1.58 -9.18 6.03
CA ALA A 668 -2.20 -7.89 5.74
C ALA A 668 -3.74 -7.94 5.94
N PRO A 669 -4.39 -6.78 6.17
CA PRO A 669 -5.85 -6.72 6.25
C PRO A 669 -6.50 -6.99 4.88
N HIS A 670 -7.70 -7.58 4.90
CA HIS A 670 -8.54 -7.74 3.72
C HIS A 670 -9.91 -7.10 3.92
N CYS A 671 -10.49 -6.49 2.88
CA CYS A 671 -11.89 -6.08 2.85
C CYS A 671 -12.79 -7.26 3.19
N ALA A 672 -12.48 -8.45 2.65
CA ALA A 672 -13.22 -9.68 2.91
C ALA A 672 -13.34 -10.07 4.40
N ASP A 673 -12.43 -9.60 5.25
CA ASP A 673 -12.48 -9.89 6.70
C ASP A 673 -13.74 -9.27 7.34
N CYS A 674 -14.20 -8.12 6.84
CA CYS A 674 -15.32 -7.36 7.41
C CYS A 674 -16.52 -7.19 6.45
N HIS A 675 -16.28 -7.19 5.15
CA HIS A 675 -17.30 -6.99 4.12
C HIS A 675 -17.88 -8.32 3.63
N ALA A 676 -19.15 -8.28 3.26
CA ALA A 676 -19.84 -9.39 2.63
C ALA A 676 -19.56 -9.40 1.12
N ALA A 677 -19.54 -10.59 0.51
CA ALA A 677 -19.55 -10.73 -0.93
C ALA A 677 -20.74 -9.97 -1.57
N PRO A 678 -20.56 -9.28 -2.72
CA PRO A 678 -19.35 -9.26 -3.54
C PRO A 678 -18.35 -8.11 -3.29
N TYR A 679 -18.46 -7.39 -2.18
CA TYR A 679 -17.65 -6.21 -1.87
C TYR A 679 -16.30 -6.58 -1.24
N VAL A 680 -15.56 -7.45 -1.92
CA VAL A 680 -14.34 -8.10 -1.40
C VAL A 680 -13.27 -8.16 -2.48
N GLU A 681 -12.02 -8.40 -2.09
CA GLU A 681 -10.92 -8.61 -3.02
C GLU A 681 -11.09 -9.86 -3.89
N GLY A 682 -10.40 -9.90 -5.03
CA GLY A 682 -10.27 -11.12 -5.83
C GLY A 682 -9.28 -12.11 -5.21
N GLN A 683 -9.15 -13.28 -5.83
CA GLN A 683 -8.15 -14.28 -5.42
C GLN A 683 -6.72 -13.81 -5.71
N GLY A 684 -5.76 -14.46 -5.06
CA GLY A 684 -4.34 -14.33 -5.36
C GLY A 684 -3.86 -15.26 -6.47
N GLY A 685 -2.54 -15.27 -6.68
CA GLY A 685 -1.85 -16.23 -7.55
C GLY A 685 -0.81 -15.60 -8.46
N VAL A 686 -1.09 -14.42 -9.03
CA VAL A 686 -0.14 -13.75 -9.93
C VAL A 686 1.12 -13.26 -9.21
N ALA A 687 0.99 -12.88 -7.95
CA ALA A 687 2.08 -12.31 -7.15
C ALA A 687 2.67 -13.32 -6.17
N TYR A 688 2.61 -14.62 -6.46
CA TYR A 688 3.27 -15.64 -5.63
C TYR A 688 4.78 -15.30 -5.45
N PRO A 689 5.35 -15.38 -4.23
CA PRO A 689 4.78 -15.92 -2.99
C PRO A 689 4.02 -14.92 -2.11
N ILE A 690 3.78 -13.69 -2.56
CA ILE A 690 3.07 -12.68 -1.76
C ILE A 690 1.59 -13.08 -1.55
N ASN A 691 0.95 -13.66 -2.56
CA ASN A 691 -0.41 -14.19 -2.50
C ASN A 691 -0.51 -15.58 -3.15
N GLN A 692 -1.54 -16.34 -2.75
CA GLN A 692 -1.77 -17.71 -3.21
C GLN A 692 -3.08 -17.81 -4.03
N PRO A 693 -3.15 -18.68 -5.05
CA PRO A 693 -4.42 -19.10 -5.63
C PRO A 693 -5.30 -19.80 -4.58
N GLY A 694 -6.63 -19.72 -4.70
CA GLY A 694 -7.56 -20.29 -3.73
C GLY A 694 -7.67 -19.47 -2.43
N LYS A 695 -6.98 -18.34 -2.33
CA LYS A 695 -6.96 -17.45 -1.17
C LYS A 695 -7.25 -16.02 -1.61
N TYR A 696 -7.73 -15.18 -0.70
CA TYR A 696 -7.86 -13.75 -0.97
C TYR A 696 -6.50 -13.12 -1.29
N SER A 697 -6.49 -12.19 -2.23
CA SER A 697 -5.36 -11.30 -2.45
C SER A 697 -5.54 -10.02 -1.62
N VAL A 698 -4.43 -9.34 -1.33
CA VAL A 698 -4.50 -7.97 -0.79
C VAL A 698 -4.94 -6.98 -1.86
N MET A 699 -5.58 -5.89 -1.42
CA MET A 699 -6.11 -4.82 -2.25
C MET A 699 -5.19 -4.40 -3.41
N ARG A 700 -3.89 -4.22 -3.17
CA ARG A 700 -2.93 -3.74 -4.18
C ARG A 700 -2.71 -4.68 -5.36
N TYR A 701 -2.97 -5.98 -5.19
CA TYR A 701 -2.86 -6.99 -6.25
C TYR A 701 -4.23 -7.42 -6.79
N SER A 702 -5.30 -6.83 -6.28
CA SER A 702 -6.67 -7.18 -6.67
C SER A 702 -7.14 -6.31 -7.84
N LYS A 703 -7.85 -6.96 -8.76
CA LYS A 703 -8.48 -6.33 -9.91
C LYS A 703 -9.95 -6.76 -9.99
N GLY A 704 -10.81 -5.86 -10.44
CA GLY A 704 -12.21 -6.10 -10.74
C GLY A 704 -12.60 -5.36 -12.03
N HIS A 705 -13.87 -5.47 -12.44
CA HIS A 705 -14.44 -4.69 -13.56
C HIS A 705 -13.53 -4.56 -14.80
N GLN A 706 -13.36 -5.64 -15.56
CA GLN A 706 -12.56 -5.66 -16.81
C GLN A 706 -11.06 -5.34 -16.59
N GLY A 707 -10.49 -5.73 -15.45
CA GLY A 707 -9.04 -5.63 -15.19
C GLY A 707 -8.58 -4.32 -14.55
N LEU A 708 -9.51 -3.45 -14.16
CA LEU A 708 -9.21 -2.29 -13.31
C LEU A 708 -8.73 -2.75 -11.93
N SER A 709 -7.61 -2.20 -11.48
CA SER A 709 -7.14 -2.38 -10.12
C SER A 709 -8.16 -1.83 -9.14
N CYS A 710 -8.33 -2.48 -7.98
CA CYS A 710 -9.20 -1.95 -6.93
C CYS A 710 -8.78 -0.53 -6.52
N GLN A 711 -7.48 -0.25 -6.52
CA GLN A 711 -6.94 1.09 -6.22
C GLN A 711 -7.33 2.15 -7.25
N ALA A 712 -7.54 1.78 -8.52
CA ALA A 712 -7.99 2.74 -9.53
C ALA A 712 -9.40 3.27 -9.25
N CYS A 713 -10.26 2.48 -8.58
CA CYS A 713 -11.62 2.86 -8.25
C CYS A 713 -11.75 3.43 -6.83
N HIS A 714 -11.00 2.86 -5.88
CA HIS A 714 -11.11 3.15 -4.44
C HIS A 714 -9.93 3.95 -3.88
N GLU A 715 -8.99 4.40 -4.71
CA GLU A 715 -7.75 5.10 -4.34
C GLU A 715 -6.73 4.18 -3.64
N SER A 716 -5.62 4.74 -3.16
CA SER A 716 -4.52 3.93 -2.58
C SER A 716 -4.88 3.36 -1.21
N THR A 717 -4.26 2.24 -0.82
CA THR A 717 -4.48 1.63 0.50
C THR A 717 -4.15 2.64 1.61
N HIS A 718 -4.99 2.81 2.65
CA HIS A 718 -4.89 3.88 3.68
C HIS A 718 -5.08 5.33 3.16
N GLY A 719 -5.44 5.49 1.89
CA GLY A 719 -6.11 6.66 1.31
C GLY A 719 -7.44 6.26 0.68
N LEU A 720 -8.03 5.14 1.11
CA LEU A 720 -9.37 4.73 0.69
C LEU A 720 -10.34 5.86 1.03
N TYR A 721 -10.99 6.44 0.01
CA TYR A 721 -12.07 7.45 0.10
C TYR A 721 -12.86 7.33 1.42
N PRO A 722 -13.31 8.36 2.15
CA PRO A 722 -13.08 9.78 2.02
C PRO A 722 -12.18 10.36 3.12
N VAL A 723 -11.47 11.41 2.74
CA VAL A 723 -10.69 12.30 3.61
C VAL A 723 -11.35 13.65 3.72
N THR A 724 -11.16 14.28 4.87
CA THR A 724 -11.46 15.71 4.98
C THR A 724 -10.37 16.52 4.25
N PRO A 725 -10.69 17.59 3.52
CA PRO A 725 -9.69 18.45 2.89
C PRO A 725 -8.69 19.08 3.87
N SER A 726 -8.94 19.03 5.19
CA SER A 726 -7.99 19.48 6.21
C SER A 726 -6.97 18.43 6.63
N THR A 727 -7.19 17.16 6.25
CA THR A 727 -6.30 16.04 6.57
C THR A 727 -5.48 15.63 5.35
N ASP A 728 -6.14 15.53 4.19
CA ASP A 728 -5.54 15.18 2.90
C ASP A 728 -6.41 15.76 1.77
N THR A 729 -5.88 16.77 1.08
CA THR A 729 -6.54 17.42 -0.05
C THR A 729 -6.35 16.67 -1.36
N THR A 730 -5.31 15.85 -1.47
CA THR A 730 -4.91 15.22 -2.72
C THR A 730 -5.77 14.02 -3.05
N SER A 731 -6.03 13.14 -2.07
CA SER A 731 -6.99 12.04 -2.24
C SER A 731 -8.40 12.60 -2.52
N TYR A 732 -8.83 13.63 -1.77
CA TYR A 732 -10.10 14.32 -2.04
C TYR A 732 -10.22 14.87 -3.47
N ARG A 733 -9.14 15.46 -4.01
CA ARG A 733 -9.11 16.00 -5.38
C ARG A 733 -9.06 14.90 -6.43
N GLN A 734 -8.49 13.74 -6.13
CA GLN A 734 -8.29 12.67 -7.09
C GLN A 734 -9.62 12.21 -7.70
N ALA A 735 -10.52 11.61 -6.90
CA ALA A 735 -11.83 11.18 -7.35
C ALA A 735 -12.65 12.28 -8.06
N ALA A 736 -12.59 13.53 -7.56
CA ALA A 736 -13.33 14.66 -8.10
C ALA A 736 -12.93 15.06 -9.55
N GLN A 737 -11.71 14.71 -9.99
CA GLN A 737 -11.26 14.90 -11.38
C GLN A 737 -12.00 14.00 -12.38
N TYR A 738 -12.51 12.85 -11.93
CA TYR A 738 -13.16 11.87 -12.79
C TYR A 738 -14.68 11.90 -12.65
N ASN A 739 -15.19 11.96 -11.41
CA ASN A 739 -16.62 11.89 -11.12
C ASN A 739 -17.36 13.14 -11.66
N PRO A 740 -18.35 13.02 -12.56
CA PRO A 740 -19.03 14.17 -13.15
C PRO A 740 -19.72 15.11 -12.16
N ASP A 741 -20.17 14.57 -11.02
CA ASP A 741 -20.80 15.33 -9.93
C ASP A 741 -19.78 16.00 -8.99
N GLY A 742 -18.49 15.74 -9.17
CA GLY A 742 -17.41 16.29 -8.32
C GLY A 742 -17.28 15.60 -6.96
N SER A 743 -17.94 14.45 -6.75
CA SER A 743 -17.77 13.68 -5.52
C SER A 743 -16.35 13.12 -5.38
N HIS A 744 -15.86 13.08 -4.13
CA HIS A 744 -14.54 12.57 -3.74
C HIS A 744 -14.57 11.09 -3.31
N GLY A 745 -15.73 10.43 -3.43
CA GLY A 745 -15.94 9.03 -3.14
C GLY A 745 -15.41 8.10 -4.24
N PRO A 746 -15.65 6.78 -4.15
CA PRO A 746 -15.18 5.84 -5.17
C PRO A 746 -15.61 6.31 -6.56
N LEU A 747 -14.82 5.95 -7.57
CA LEU A 747 -15.16 6.31 -8.94
C LEU A 747 -16.55 5.76 -9.32
N LYS A 748 -17.44 6.67 -9.71
CA LYS A 748 -18.80 6.33 -10.15
C LYS A 748 -18.77 5.85 -11.59
N CYS A 749 -19.76 5.07 -12.01
CA CYS A 749 -19.82 4.56 -13.39
C CYS A 749 -19.74 5.68 -14.44
N ALA A 750 -20.36 6.83 -14.16
CA ALA A 750 -20.36 8.00 -15.02
C ALA A 750 -18.96 8.64 -15.22
N ALA A 751 -17.95 8.27 -14.43
CA ALA A 751 -16.57 8.69 -14.64
C ALA A 751 -16.03 8.19 -16.00
N CYS A 752 -16.45 7.00 -16.43
CA CYS A 752 -15.98 6.36 -17.66
C CYS A 752 -17.10 6.11 -18.68
N HIS A 753 -18.32 5.86 -18.20
CA HIS A 753 -19.48 5.53 -19.02
C HIS A 753 -20.42 6.72 -19.24
N VAL A 754 -21.14 6.72 -20.35
CA VAL A 754 -22.36 7.52 -20.51
C VAL A 754 -23.48 6.82 -19.73
N SER A 755 -24.01 7.51 -18.73
CA SER A 755 -24.99 6.98 -17.78
C SER A 755 -26.33 7.71 -17.85
N ASN A 756 -27.38 7.06 -17.36
CA ASN A 756 -28.68 7.69 -17.11
C ASN A 756 -28.63 8.58 -15.86
N GLU A 757 -29.77 9.17 -15.51
CA GLU A 757 -29.91 10.06 -14.36
C GLU A 757 -29.69 9.39 -13.00
N ASN A 758 -29.81 8.05 -12.95
CA ASN A 758 -29.51 7.25 -11.77
C ASN A 758 -28.01 6.91 -11.66
N GLY A 759 -27.18 7.39 -12.59
CA GLY A 759 -25.74 7.12 -12.62
C GLY A 759 -25.36 5.76 -13.22
N VAL A 760 -26.33 4.98 -13.71
CA VAL A 760 -26.11 3.65 -14.28
C VAL A 760 -25.83 3.74 -15.79
N PRO A 761 -24.81 3.03 -16.31
CA PRO A 761 -24.47 3.06 -17.74
C PRO A 761 -25.62 2.57 -18.64
N PHE A 762 -25.87 3.24 -19.75
CA PHE A 762 -26.87 2.77 -20.74
C PHE A 762 -26.50 1.44 -21.41
N VAL A 763 -25.22 1.07 -21.40
CA VAL A 763 -24.76 -0.25 -21.84
C VAL A 763 -25.28 -1.39 -20.95
N ALA A 764 -25.78 -1.09 -19.74
CA ALA A 764 -26.44 -2.06 -18.87
C ALA A 764 -27.83 -2.48 -19.43
N ASN A 765 -27.83 -3.36 -20.43
CA ASN A 765 -29.06 -3.91 -21.01
C ASN A 765 -29.87 -4.73 -19.98
N LYS A 766 -31.16 -4.42 -19.82
CA LYS A 766 -32.12 -5.06 -18.90
C LYS A 766 -32.23 -6.59 -19.03
N GLU A 767 -31.95 -7.16 -20.21
CA GLU A 767 -32.01 -8.62 -20.42
C GLU A 767 -30.77 -9.37 -19.92
N LYS A 768 -29.58 -8.74 -20.00
CA LYS A 768 -28.30 -9.38 -19.67
C LYS A 768 -27.73 -8.95 -18.33
N HIS A 769 -28.16 -7.79 -17.83
CA HIS A 769 -27.64 -7.19 -16.61
C HIS A 769 -28.72 -7.21 -15.53
N VAL A 770 -28.78 -8.34 -14.85
CA VAL A 770 -29.73 -8.65 -13.79
C VAL A 770 -28.95 -9.05 -12.55
N TRP A 771 -29.28 -8.45 -11.41
CA TRP A 771 -28.72 -8.81 -10.11
C TRP A 771 -29.83 -9.30 -9.20
N ASN A 772 -29.71 -10.51 -8.65
CA ASN A 772 -30.73 -11.15 -7.80
C ASN A 772 -32.15 -11.10 -8.40
N GLY A 773 -32.26 -11.36 -9.71
CA GLY A 773 -33.52 -11.38 -10.44
C GLY A 773 -34.10 -10.01 -10.79
N LYS A 774 -33.40 -8.90 -10.50
CA LYS A 774 -33.81 -7.53 -10.83
C LYS A 774 -32.91 -6.89 -11.88
N PRO A 775 -33.45 -6.25 -12.93
CA PRO A 775 -32.66 -5.45 -13.87
C PRO A 775 -31.93 -4.32 -13.17
N ILE A 776 -30.66 -4.07 -13.52
CA ILE A 776 -29.84 -3.07 -12.84
C ILE A 776 -29.95 -1.65 -13.41
N LEU A 777 -30.51 -1.47 -14.63
CA LEU A 777 -30.40 -0.21 -15.38
C LEU A 777 -30.86 1.03 -14.61
N ASN A 778 -31.84 0.89 -13.70
CA ASN A 778 -32.39 2.01 -12.94
C ASN A 778 -32.12 1.90 -11.43
N ASP A 779 -31.14 1.08 -11.04
CA ASP A 779 -30.80 0.81 -9.65
C ASP A 779 -29.26 0.81 -9.51
N PHE A 780 -28.72 1.93 -9.03
CA PHE A 780 -27.28 2.13 -8.92
C PHE A 780 -26.63 1.12 -7.99
N ASP A 781 -27.23 0.85 -6.84
CA ASP A 781 -26.68 -0.11 -5.87
C ASP A 781 -26.69 -1.53 -6.43
N ALA A 782 -27.75 -1.92 -7.15
CA ALA A 782 -27.79 -3.20 -7.85
C ALA A 782 -26.74 -3.26 -8.97
N ALA A 783 -26.50 -2.16 -9.68
CA ALA A 783 -25.47 -2.09 -10.72
C ALA A 783 -24.05 -2.21 -10.15
N VAL A 784 -23.77 -1.55 -9.03
CA VAL A 784 -22.52 -1.69 -8.28
C VAL A 784 -22.34 -3.13 -7.81
N SER A 785 -23.40 -3.74 -7.26
CA SER A 785 -23.37 -5.14 -6.82
C SER A 785 -23.07 -6.09 -7.99
N TRP A 786 -23.73 -5.88 -9.12
CA TRP A 786 -23.51 -6.66 -10.34
C TRP A 786 -22.07 -6.54 -10.82
N MET A 787 -21.52 -5.33 -10.87
CA MET A 787 -20.14 -5.08 -11.30
C MET A 787 -19.12 -5.84 -10.46
N HIS A 788 -19.30 -5.84 -9.14
CA HIS A 788 -18.42 -6.57 -8.22
C HIS A 788 -18.58 -8.08 -8.37
N GLY A 789 -19.83 -8.58 -8.45
CA GLY A 789 -20.11 -10.01 -8.50
C GLY A 789 -19.89 -10.67 -9.87
N SER A 790 -19.90 -9.90 -10.96
CA SER A 790 -19.73 -10.41 -12.33
C SER A 790 -18.28 -10.38 -12.83
N ALA A 791 -17.37 -9.77 -12.07
CA ALA A 791 -15.97 -9.67 -12.45
C ALA A 791 -15.30 -11.05 -12.54
N ALA A 792 -14.45 -11.23 -13.54
CA ALA A 792 -13.65 -12.44 -13.69
C ALA A 792 -12.62 -12.52 -12.56
N ASP A 793 -12.70 -13.57 -11.75
CA ASP A 793 -11.77 -13.82 -10.66
C ASP A 793 -10.53 -14.58 -11.14
N VAL A 794 -9.60 -13.84 -11.74
CA VAL A 794 -8.43 -14.39 -12.44
C VAL A 794 -7.12 -14.23 -11.66
N GLY A 795 -7.20 -14.03 -10.34
CA GLY A 795 -6.02 -14.03 -9.48
C GLY A 795 -5.11 -12.81 -9.63
N GLY A 796 -5.66 -11.65 -10.02
CA GLY A 796 -4.91 -10.41 -10.28
C GLY A 796 -4.34 -10.27 -11.69
N LYS A 797 -4.55 -11.26 -12.58
CA LYS A 797 -4.17 -11.17 -14.00
C LYS A 797 -5.02 -10.14 -14.75
N VAL A 798 -4.53 -9.71 -15.92
CA VAL A 798 -5.37 -9.00 -16.90
C VAL A 798 -6.37 -10.02 -17.47
N PRO A 799 -7.69 -9.80 -17.34
CA PRO A 799 -8.69 -10.68 -17.94
C PRO A 799 -8.52 -10.73 -19.47
N GLU A 800 -8.80 -11.88 -20.08
CA GLU A 800 -8.88 -11.95 -21.54
C GLU A 800 -10.04 -11.05 -22.03
N SER A 801 -9.80 -10.26 -23.08
CA SER A 801 -10.82 -9.39 -23.65
C SER A 801 -11.97 -10.22 -24.23
N GLU A 802 -13.21 -9.98 -23.77
CA GLU A 802 -14.42 -10.58 -24.35
C GLU A 802 -14.75 -10.05 -25.76
#